data_AF-A0A365NIS9-F1
#
_entry.id   AF-A0A365NIS9-F1
#
_cell.length_a   1.000
_cell.length_b   1.000
_cell.length_c   1.000
_cell.angle_alpha   90.00
_cell.angle_beta   90.00
_cell.angle_gamma   90.00
#
_symmetry.space_group_name_H-M   'P 1'
#
loop_
_entity.id
_entity.type
_entity.pdbx_description
1 polymer ?
#
loop_
_entity_poly.entity_id
_entity_poly.type
_entity_poly.pdbx_seq_one_letter_code
_entity_poly.pdbx_strand_id
1 'polypeptide(L)'
;MVAHDEEADALLDEFELREEVKVRDARTPPSVSCTCGWRWIAALIVVALLSAIGVVVALYGPSSSPPGDDTTSHLGYRLHPEDHTTRPPTTQYFNWTIAAGSRSPDGVEKRVYLVNNEFPGPLIEARSGDRIVIHIHNGLQGEGLSLHWHGLRMRYQNSMDGAVGFTQCPITPGTSFTYNFTIGAEEQGTFWWHSHSDVQRADGLWGGLVVHSSDEVDVPPEDYLLMIGDWFHRNQTEVLGWYADASSRGNEPVPDSLLVNGRGRFNCSMAVPARPVVCSQVHLSDLKPLLMSGSQKKVRIRVANTGSVAGLSLRVGGAIIRPVRVDGGFAVKTEATETVGVLYPGERVDLEVEWKEDYTGDRWLTVYMDDENFGYPNPALNPTQSFPMFSSSAKGSFDEAVPQPLKQDEIQVLDSQNLKAAIKVSDLPAKAEQAILLYAKVEKLAHMDYAPVGFINHTSWTPQTPPLLAQNRTSWDENQLVPFIGISDSKPKRVDVVINNLDDGAHPFHLHGHSFYVLSSYRNPGRGSWGSYNPYTGEAPPNGLDLEFPVRKDTVSVPRRGHVVLALVADNPGIWALHCHMLVHMARDLSTFISFVDGTMSDTAEPTRRASADAAARTKSKPRSPRASKSRSPTASKSPSPPAATSGPILDPQHWAQVNEEQAQAEAEGADDDNSDADSTLDPDNASSTASITSSILEYRTIHGRTYHSEQGNAQYWASNDEQQNDLMDLTHHILTLGLGDKLHLAPLKEEKLHQAIDIGTGTGIWAIDFADQYPGAEIIGTDLSPIQPSWVPPNVKFEIEDCTRDWTFKSDFADYIHVRWLMGSVRDWDAFFSEAYRVCKPGAWIESHEASCNVSSDDGTVAPNSAMGHWGEFFKEGGKKIGTSFSVVEDGTQRKAMEQAGFINIQEFDFRNPVGTWPTDPVEKRMGAYSKYGLETDSEGFILFMAHTLGWTREEILVYVAQFRREIRSGKHHGYFAQKVVWGQKPESTVA
;
A
#
# COMPACT_ATOMS: atom_id res chain seq x y z
N MET A 1 -7.96 16.41 -34.93
CA MET A 1 -8.56 16.40 -36.28
C MET A 1 -8.11 15.13 -36.99
N VAL A 2 -9.01 14.17 -37.22
CA VAL A 2 -8.74 12.89 -37.91
C VAL A 2 -9.90 12.63 -38.88
N ALA A 3 -9.62 12.11 -40.07
CA ALA A 3 -10.63 11.89 -41.10
C ALA A 3 -11.32 10.52 -40.95
N HIS A 4 -12.57 10.47 -41.40
CA HIS A 4 -13.48 9.32 -41.38
C HIS A 4 -12.97 8.10 -42.15
N ASP A 5 -13.46 6.94 -41.77
CA ASP A 5 -14.16 6.05 -42.70
C ASP A 5 -15.34 5.38 -41.97
N GLU A 6 -16.57 5.68 -42.41
CA GLU A 6 -17.83 5.05 -41.97
C GLU A 6 -18.79 4.98 -43.16
N GLU A 7 -19.18 3.78 -43.58
CA GLU A 7 -20.42 3.48 -44.31
C GLU A 7 -20.59 1.95 -44.39
N ALA A 8 -21.79 1.35 -44.46
CA ALA A 8 -22.99 1.44 -43.64
C ALA A 8 -24.05 0.49 -44.26
N ASP A 9 -24.27 -0.64 -43.58
CA ASP A 9 -25.58 -1.26 -43.32
C ASP A 9 -26.53 -1.83 -44.41
N ALA A 10 -27.41 -2.70 -43.90
CA ALA A 10 -28.74 -3.12 -44.39
C ALA A 10 -28.92 -3.92 -45.72
N LEU A 11 -29.49 -5.14 -45.61
CA LEU A 11 -30.94 -5.34 -45.82
C LEU A 11 -31.44 -6.73 -45.37
N LEU A 12 -32.76 -6.95 -45.40
CA LEU A 12 -33.49 -8.07 -44.80
C LEU A 12 -34.22 -8.98 -45.83
N ASP A 13 -34.80 -10.06 -45.29
CA ASP A 13 -36.04 -10.75 -45.67
C ASP A 13 -36.06 -12.11 -46.41
N GLU A 14 -37.04 -12.90 -45.93
CA GLU A 14 -37.72 -14.15 -46.32
C GLU A 14 -37.37 -14.91 -47.63
N PHE A 15 -37.41 -16.25 -47.57
CA PHE A 15 -38.57 -17.04 -48.08
C PHE A 15 -38.57 -18.54 -47.65
N GLU A 16 -39.72 -19.21 -47.81
CA GLU A 16 -40.00 -20.61 -47.41
C GLU A 16 -39.63 -21.71 -48.45
N LEU A 17 -39.98 -22.98 -48.12
CA LEU A 17 -40.18 -24.17 -48.98
C LEU A 17 -38.91 -25.02 -49.27
N ARG A 18 -38.84 -26.30 -48.85
CA ARG A 18 -39.43 -27.56 -49.41
C ARG A 18 -38.77 -28.01 -50.75
N GLU A 19 -38.68 -29.30 -51.12
CA GLU A 19 -39.31 -30.54 -50.62
C GLU A 19 -38.49 -31.83 -50.96
N GLU A 20 -39.15 -33.00 -50.83
CA GLU A 20 -38.77 -34.38 -51.21
C GLU A 20 -37.67 -35.07 -50.36
N VAL A 21 -37.71 -36.39 -50.00
CA VAL A 21 -38.78 -37.42 -49.96
C VAL A 21 -38.26 -38.73 -49.31
N LYS A 22 -38.86 -39.95 -49.18
CA LYS A 22 -40.13 -40.72 -49.44
C LYS A 22 -40.10 -41.88 -48.40
N VAL A 23 -41.14 -42.63 -47.99
CA VAL A 23 -42.14 -43.43 -48.71
C VAL A 23 -43.35 -43.75 -47.77
N ARG A 24 -44.55 -43.87 -48.37
CA ARG A 24 -45.78 -44.66 -48.06
C ARG A 24 -45.78 -45.69 -46.90
N ASP A 25 -46.91 -46.10 -46.28
CA ASP A 25 -48.38 -45.82 -46.31
C ASP A 25 -49.04 -46.60 -45.13
N ALA A 26 -50.31 -46.50 -44.69
CA ALA A 26 -51.38 -45.48 -44.69
C ALA A 26 -52.65 -46.04 -43.95
N ARG A 27 -53.77 -45.29 -43.93
CA ARG A 27 -55.19 -45.63 -43.56
C ARG A 27 -55.70 -45.30 -42.14
N THR A 28 -57.00 -45.00 -42.09
CA THR A 28 -57.84 -44.33 -41.04
C THR A 28 -59.34 -44.62 -41.35
N PRO A 29 -60.40 -44.12 -40.63
CA PRO A 29 -60.54 -43.42 -39.32
C PRO A 29 -61.44 -44.31 -38.36
N PRO A 30 -62.54 -43.93 -37.62
CA PRO A 30 -63.05 -42.65 -37.07
C PRO A 30 -63.69 -42.64 -35.63
N SER A 31 -63.63 -41.46 -34.97
CA SER A 31 -64.71 -40.75 -34.23
C SER A 31 -65.26 -41.14 -32.81
N VAL A 32 -65.46 -40.07 -32.00
CA VAL A 32 -66.47 -39.80 -30.92
C VAL A 32 -66.54 -40.66 -29.64
N SER A 33 -66.25 -40.05 -28.48
CA SER A 33 -67.27 -39.61 -27.50
C SER A 33 -66.69 -38.67 -26.41
N CYS A 34 -67.56 -38.01 -25.62
CA CYS A 34 -67.20 -37.02 -24.60
C CYS A 34 -67.38 -37.51 -23.17
N THR A 35 -66.49 -37.09 -22.26
CA THR A 35 -66.86 -36.67 -20.90
C THR A 35 -65.97 -35.52 -20.42
N CYS A 36 -66.55 -34.35 -20.14
CA CYS A 36 -65.89 -33.22 -19.49
C CYS A 36 -66.82 -32.68 -18.39
N GLY A 37 -66.28 -31.96 -17.39
CA GLY A 37 -67.09 -31.29 -16.36
C GLY A 37 -66.35 -31.06 -15.03
N TRP A 38 -66.12 -32.12 -14.25
CA TRP A 38 -65.83 -31.97 -12.81
C TRP A 38 -64.40 -31.58 -12.41
N ARG A 39 -63.35 -31.93 -13.19
CA ARG A 39 -61.96 -31.63 -12.78
C ARG A 39 -61.63 -30.14 -12.75
N TRP A 40 -62.24 -29.33 -13.62
CA TRP A 40 -62.01 -27.88 -13.69
C TRP A 40 -62.67 -27.12 -12.55
N ILE A 41 -63.86 -27.54 -12.09
CA ILE A 41 -64.58 -26.90 -10.98
C ILE A 41 -63.80 -27.06 -9.67
N ALA A 42 -63.25 -28.26 -9.41
CA ALA A 42 -62.42 -28.51 -8.23
C ALA A 42 -61.15 -27.64 -8.23
N ALA A 43 -60.47 -27.51 -9.37
CA ALA A 43 -59.27 -26.67 -9.50
C ALA A 43 -59.58 -25.19 -9.21
N LEU A 44 -60.67 -24.65 -9.77
CA LEU A 44 -61.07 -23.25 -9.55
C LEU A 44 -61.46 -22.97 -8.10
N ILE A 45 -62.10 -23.91 -7.40
CA ILE A 45 -62.42 -23.76 -5.97
C ILE A 45 -61.15 -23.75 -5.11
N VAL A 46 -60.15 -24.58 -5.41
CA VAL A 46 -58.86 -24.59 -4.70
C VAL A 46 -58.11 -23.27 -4.92
N VAL A 47 -58.05 -22.77 -6.16
CA VAL A 47 -57.44 -21.46 -6.45
C VAL A 47 -58.16 -20.33 -5.71
N ALA A 48 -59.50 -20.30 -5.75
CA ALA A 48 -60.28 -19.28 -5.04
C ALA A 48 -60.08 -19.30 -3.52
N LEU A 49 -59.97 -20.49 -2.91
CA LEU A 49 -59.69 -20.63 -1.47
C LEU A 49 -58.26 -20.19 -1.13
N LEU A 50 -57.26 -20.52 -1.94
CA LEU A 50 -55.88 -20.08 -1.74
C LEU A 50 -55.76 -18.55 -1.90
N SER A 51 -56.42 -17.95 -2.89
CA SER A 51 -56.49 -16.50 -3.05
C SER A 51 -57.21 -15.83 -1.86
N ALA A 52 -58.31 -16.41 -1.35
CA ALA A 52 -59.01 -15.88 -0.18
C ALA A 52 -58.15 -15.94 1.09
N ILE A 53 -57.41 -17.03 1.30
CA ILE A 53 -56.45 -17.16 2.40
C ILE A 53 -55.32 -16.13 2.26
N GLY A 54 -54.77 -15.94 1.05
CA GLY A 54 -53.76 -14.92 0.77
C GLY A 54 -54.25 -13.50 1.10
N VAL A 55 -55.49 -13.17 0.73
CA VAL A 55 -56.12 -11.88 1.08
C VAL A 55 -56.37 -11.73 2.58
N VAL A 56 -56.78 -12.79 3.29
CA VAL A 56 -56.95 -12.73 4.75
C VAL A 56 -55.60 -12.59 5.47
N VAL A 57 -54.54 -13.25 5.01
CA VAL A 57 -53.19 -13.07 5.55
C VAL A 57 -52.65 -11.66 5.26
N ALA A 58 -52.95 -11.09 4.09
CA ALA A 58 -52.58 -9.70 3.77
C ALA A 58 -53.38 -8.64 4.55
N LEU A 59 -54.58 -8.97 5.04
CA LEU A 59 -55.44 -8.04 5.80
C LEU A 59 -55.36 -8.20 7.33
N TYR A 60 -54.92 -9.37 7.83
CA TYR A 60 -54.93 -9.70 9.26
C TYR A 60 -53.65 -10.40 9.77
N GLY A 61 -52.63 -10.58 8.91
CA GLY A 61 -51.27 -10.84 9.40
C GLY A 61 -50.79 -9.67 10.26
N PRO A 62 -49.91 -9.90 11.26
CA PRO A 62 -49.38 -8.81 12.08
C PRO A 62 -48.55 -7.88 11.19
N SER A 63 -49.09 -6.69 10.90
CA SER A 63 -48.38 -5.63 10.19
C SER A 63 -47.34 -5.00 11.11
N SER A 64 -46.27 -5.73 11.40
CA SER A 64 -45.01 -5.15 11.84
C SER A 64 -44.39 -4.40 10.67
N SER A 65 -45.01 -3.26 10.34
CA SER A 65 -44.34 -2.20 9.60
C SER A 65 -43.05 -1.87 10.38
N PRO A 66 -41.91 -1.64 9.72
CA PRO A 66 -40.82 -0.96 10.40
C PRO A 66 -41.31 0.40 10.93
N PRO A 67 -40.69 0.96 11.98
CA PRO A 67 -40.96 2.34 12.39
C PRO A 67 -40.92 3.28 11.18
N GLY A 68 -41.88 4.20 11.10
CA GLY A 68 -42.01 5.11 9.96
C GLY A 68 -40.76 5.98 9.85
N ASP A 69 -40.04 5.83 8.73
CA ASP A 69 -38.67 6.32 8.59
C ASP A 69 -38.55 7.86 8.57
N ASP A 70 -37.82 8.40 9.56
CA ASP A 70 -37.57 9.84 9.79
C ASP A 70 -36.35 10.36 8.97
N THR A 71 -35.54 9.46 8.39
CA THR A 71 -34.30 9.80 7.65
C THR A 71 -34.51 10.69 6.41
N THR A 72 -35.76 10.93 6.02
CA THR A 72 -36.08 11.83 4.91
C THR A 72 -35.59 13.27 5.13
N SER A 73 -35.38 13.73 6.38
CA SER A 73 -35.06 15.13 6.69
C SER A 73 -33.58 15.45 7.01
N HIS A 74 -32.75 14.48 7.42
CA HIS A 74 -31.35 14.71 7.84
C HIS A 74 -30.37 13.65 7.29
N LEU A 75 -29.07 13.79 7.57
CA LEU A 75 -27.99 12.91 7.09
C LEU A 75 -27.32 12.07 8.20
N GLY A 76 -27.23 12.58 9.43
CA GLY A 76 -26.73 11.80 10.57
C GLY A 76 -27.70 10.67 10.93
N TYR A 77 -27.21 9.47 11.23
CA TYR A 77 -28.08 8.35 11.59
C TYR A 77 -28.51 8.49 13.04
N ARG A 78 -29.76 8.91 13.26
CA ARG A 78 -30.33 9.03 14.60
C ARG A 78 -30.49 7.64 15.22
N LEU A 79 -30.10 7.51 16.47
CA LEU A 79 -30.10 6.27 17.24
C LEU A 79 -31.25 6.25 18.24
N HIS A 80 -31.64 5.04 18.67
CA HIS A 80 -32.84 4.78 19.47
C HIS A 80 -32.51 4.02 20.76
N PRO A 81 -31.61 4.54 21.62
CA PRO A 81 -31.22 3.87 22.87
C PRO A 81 -32.41 3.52 23.77
N GLU A 82 -33.53 4.24 23.70
CA GLU A 82 -34.78 3.92 24.41
C GLU A 82 -35.31 2.50 24.13
N ASP A 83 -35.20 2.02 22.88
CA ASP A 83 -35.68 0.71 22.43
C ASP A 83 -34.70 -0.44 22.75
N HIS A 84 -33.50 -0.11 23.22
CA HIS A 84 -32.39 -1.07 23.41
C HIS A 84 -31.89 -1.15 24.86
N THR A 85 -31.74 -0.03 25.56
CA THR A 85 -31.22 0.03 26.94
C THR A 85 -32.06 -0.80 27.93
N THR A 86 -33.39 -0.65 27.88
CA THR A 86 -34.31 -1.17 28.93
C THR A 86 -34.81 -2.60 28.71
N ARG A 87 -34.70 -3.14 27.49
CA ARG A 87 -35.23 -4.48 27.16
C ARG A 87 -34.25 -5.60 27.52
N PRO A 88 -34.73 -6.85 27.76
CA PRO A 88 -33.84 -8.00 27.83
C PRO A 88 -33.08 -8.22 26.51
N PRO A 89 -31.93 -8.93 26.54
CA PRO A 89 -31.25 -9.38 25.33
C PRO A 89 -32.17 -10.31 24.51
N THR A 90 -32.13 -10.16 23.19
CA THR A 90 -32.99 -10.87 22.23
C THR A 90 -32.18 -11.48 21.09
N THR A 91 -32.83 -12.22 20.18
CA THR A 91 -32.22 -12.57 18.89
C THR A 91 -32.75 -11.66 17.79
N GLN A 92 -31.85 -10.93 17.14
CA GLN A 92 -32.15 -10.11 15.96
C GLN A 92 -31.81 -10.89 14.69
N TYR A 93 -32.69 -10.80 13.68
CA TYR A 93 -32.58 -11.53 12.42
C TYR A 93 -32.56 -10.57 11.24
N PHE A 94 -31.55 -10.70 10.39
CA PHE A 94 -31.39 -9.89 9.19
C PHE A 94 -31.21 -10.80 7.96
N ASN A 95 -31.75 -10.36 6.82
CA ASN A 95 -31.56 -11.02 5.53
C ASN A 95 -31.00 -9.98 4.55
N TRP A 96 -29.78 -10.18 4.09
CA TRP A 96 -29.02 -9.23 3.28
C TRP A 96 -28.60 -9.88 1.96
N THR A 97 -29.15 -9.39 0.85
CA THR A 97 -28.61 -9.66 -0.49
C THR A 97 -27.59 -8.59 -0.81
N ILE A 98 -26.33 -8.99 -0.98
CA ILE A 98 -25.26 -8.09 -1.42
C ILE A 98 -25.28 -8.05 -2.96
N ALA A 99 -25.28 -6.84 -3.51
CA ALA A 99 -25.25 -6.57 -4.94
C ALA A 99 -24.25 -5.44 -5.24
N ALA A 100 -24.12 -5.06 -6.51
CA ALA A 100 -23.43 -3.83 -6.91
C ALA A 100 -24.31 -3.07 -7.91
N GLY A 101 -24.19 -1.74 -7.92
CA GLY A 101 -24.95 -0.89 -8.85
C GLY A 101 -24.40 0.53 -8.92
N SER A 102 -24.89 1.30 -9.88
CA SER A 102 -24.48 2.70 -10.07
C SER A 102 -25.05 3.59 -8.97
N ARG A 103 -24.22 4.48 -8.41
CA ARG A 103 -24.60 5.52 -7.43
C ARG A 103 -23.73 6.76 -7.64
N SER A 104 -24.26 7.92 -7.26
CA SER A 104 -23.52 9.19 -7.20
C SER A 104 -23.53 9.77 -5.78
N PRO A 105 -22.68 9.29 -4.85
CA PRO A 105 -22.68 9.74 -3.45
C PRO A 105 -22.32 11.21 -3.24
N ASP A 106 -21.41 11.73 -4.07
CA ASP A 106 -20.86 13.10 -4.04
C ASP A 106 -21.14 13.90 -5.33
N GLY A 107 -21.92 13.32 -6.24
CA GLY A 107 -22.20 13.86 -7.57
C GLY A 107 -21.56 13.07 -8.71
N VAL A 108 -20.48 12.32 -8.47
CA VAL A 108 -19.85 11.47 -9.49
C VAL A 108 -20.42 10.06 -9.46
N GLU A 109 -20.92 9.60 -10.62
CA GLU A 109 -21.41 8.24 -10.78
C GLU A 109 -20.27 7.20 -10.79
N LYS A 110 -20.37 6.19 -9.92
CA LYS A 110 -19.53 4.98 -9.94
C LYS A 110 -20.29 3.73 -9.51
N ARG A 111 -19.67 2.58 -9.75
CA ARG A 111 -20.07 1.30 -9.16
C ARG A 111 -19.88 1.35 -7.65
N VAL A 112 -20.92 1.00 -6.90
CA VAL A 112 -20.92 0.93 -5.43
C VAL A 112 -21.55 -0.40 -5.01
N TYR A 113 -21.03 -1.03 -3.96
CA TYR A 113 -21.63 -2.22 -3.35
C TYR A 113 -22.87 -1.84 -2.54
N LEU A 114 -23.90 -2.68 -2.62
CA LEU A 114 -25.23 -2.41 -2.09
C LEU A 114 -25.68 -3.56 -1.21
N VAL A 115 -26.26 -3.24 -0.04
CA VAL A 115 -26.95 -4.23 0.79
C VAL A 115 -28.44 -4.01 0.63
N ASN A 116 -29.18 -5.02 0.14
CA ASN A 116 -30.61 -4.87 -0.17
C ASN A 116 -30.94 -3.67 -1.09
N ASN A 117 -30.01 -3.32 -2.01
CA ASN A 117 -30.05 -2.14 -2.89
C ASN A 117 -29.78 -0.77 -2.19
N GLU A 118 -29.39 -0.77 -0.91
CA GLU A 118 -29.06 0.44 -0.13
C GLU A 118 -27.55 0.68 -0.07
N PHE A 119 -27.15 1.96 -0.01
CA PHE A 119 -25.80 2.43 0.33
C PHE A 119 -25.93 3.76 1.11
N PRO A 120 -25.27 3.93 2.29
CA PRO A 120 -24.54 2.92 3.07
C PRO A 120 -25.36 1.68 3.40
N GLY A 121 -24.68 0.62 3.85
CA GLY A 121 -25.35 -0.57 4.33
C GLY A 121 -26.12 -0.31 5.64
N PRO A 122 -27.11 -1.17 5.96
CA PRO A 122 -28.00 -0.97 7.09
C PRO A 122 -27.26 -0.91 8.43
N LEU A 123 -27.70 0.04 9.26
CA LEU A 123 -27.33 0.16 10.66
C LEU A 123 -27.90 -1.03 11.46
N ILE A 124 -27.06 -1.63 12.30
CA ILE A 124 -27.49 -2.53 13.37
C ILE A 124 -27.45 -1.73 14.69
N GLU A 125 -28.62 -1.50 15.30
CA GLU A 125 -28.69 -1.15 16.72
C GLU A 125 -28.89 -2.42 17.54
N ALA A 126 -28.17 -2.57 18.66
CA ALA A 126 -28.19 -3.76 19.51
C ALA A 126 -27.99 -3.39 20.99
N ARG A 127 -27.99 -4.39 21.87
CA ARG A 127 -27.54 -4.26 23.26
C ARG A 127 -26.62 -5.41 23.67
N SER A 128 -25.80 -5.21 24.69
CA SER A 128 -24.86 -6.22 25.22
C SER A 128 -25.57 -7.54 25.54
N GLY A 129 -25.12 -8.66 24.97
CA GLY A 129 -25.82 -9.96 25.09
C GLY A 129 -26.91 -10.25 24.05
N ASP A 130 -27.24 -9.33 23.13
CA ASP A 130 -28.09 -9.66 21.97
C ASP A 130 -27.38 -10.71 21.09
N ARG A 131 -28.18 -11.64 20.53
CA ARG A 131 -27.75 -12.56 19.49
C ARG A 131 -28.08 -11.99 18.12
N ILE A 132 -27.08 -11.93 17.25
CA ILE A 132 -27.17 -11.40 15.90
C ILE A 132 -27.11 -12.57 14.92
N VAL A 133 -28.14 -12.70 14.08
CA VAL A 133 -28.23 -13.74 13.03
C VAL A 133 -28.45 -13.04 11.69
N ILE A 134 -27.43 -13.06 10.84
CA ILE A 134 -27.42 -12.33 9.56
C ILE A 134 -27.22 -13.33 8.43
N HIS A 135 -28.28 -13.56 7.66
CA HIS A 135 -28.26 -14.39 6.47
C HIS A 135 -27.78 -13.56 5.28
N ILE A 136 -26.56 -13.83 4.82
CA ILE A 136 -25.95 -13.19 3.65
C ILE A 136 -26.25 -14.01 2.40
N HIS A 137 -26.64 -13.34 1.32
CA HIS A 137 -26.63 -13.89 -0.03
C HIS A 137 -25.71 -13.04 -0.92
N ASN A 138 -24.73 -13.68 -1.56
CA ASN A 138 -23.85 -13.00 -2.52
C ASN A 138 -24.52 -12.98 -3.91
N GLY A 139 -25.07 -11.83 -4.30
CA GLY A 139 -25.64 -11.56 -5.63
C GLY A 139 -24.64 -10.93 -6.63
N LEU A 140 -23.37 -10.77 -6.26
CA LEU A 140 -22.32 -10.26 -7.14
C LEU A 140 -22.04 -11.22 -8.30
N GLN A 141 -21.48 -10.70 -9.39
CA GLN A 141 -21.12 -11.47 -10.58
C GLN A 141 -19.62 -11.73 -10.59
N GLY A 142 -19.20 -12.95 -10.20
CA GLY A 142 -17.80 -13.39 -10.23
C GLY A 142 -16.97 -13.10 -8.97
N GLU A 143 -17.38 -12.15 -8.13
CA GLU A 143 -16.65 -11.72 -6.93
C GLU A 143 -17.09 -12.50 -5.66
N GLY A 144 -16.13 -13.00 -4.89
CA GLY A 144 -16.38 -13.49 -3.52
C GLY A 144 -16.49 -12.33 -2.52
N LEU A 145 -17.10 -12.54 -1.36
CA LEU A 145 -17.14 -11.53 -0.28
C LEU A 145 -17.18 -12.16 1.12
N SER A 146 -16.85 -11.38 2.14
CA SER A 146 -17.03 -11.68 3.56
C SER A 146 -17.45 -10.41 4.29
N LEU A 147 -17.84 -10.50 5.56
CA LEU A 147 -18.13 -9.33 6.40
C LEU A 147 -17.47 -9.50 7.78
N HIS A 148 -16.75 -8.47 8.21
CA HIS A 148 -16.16 -8.35 9.54
C HIS A 148 -16.94 -7.34 10.39
N TRP A 149 -16.79 -7.46 11.71
CA TRP A 149 -17.61 -6.81 12.75
C TRP A 149 -16.68 -5.99 13.66
N HIS A 150 -16.13 -4.92 13.08
CA HIS A 150 -14.97 -4.18 13.58
C HIS A 150 -15.04 -3.87 15.08
N GLY A 151 -14.07 -4.39 15.81
CA GLY A 151 -13.89 -4.16 17.25
C GLY A 151 -14.73 -5.04 18.17
N LEU A 152 -15.67 -5.86 17.64
CA LEU A 152 -16.28 -6.91 18.45
C LEU A 152 -15.25 -7.99 18.79
N ARG A 153 -15.24 -8.43 20.05
CA ARG A 153 -14.35 -9.45 20.59
C ARG A 153 -14.64 -10.85 20.04
N MET A 154 -15.84 -11.09 19.50
CA MET A 154 -16.27 -12.39 18.97
C MET A 154 -15.91 -13.57 19.89
N ARG A 155 -16.08 -13.39 21.20
CA ARG A 155 -15.46 -14.27 22.20
C ARG A 155 -15.97 -15.71 22.06
N TYR A 156 -15.06 -16.67 21.93
CA TYR A 156 -15.34 -18.08 21.61
C TYR A 156 -16.11 -18.32 20.29
N GLN A 157 -16.15 -17.32 19.39
CA GLN A 157 -16.96 -17.29 18.17
C GLN A 157 -16.12 -16.91 16.93
N ASN A 158 -14.82 -17.24 16.98
CA ASN A 158 -13.80 -16.91 15.97
C ASN A 158 -14.18 -17.29 14.52
N SER A 159 -14.98 -18.35 14.31
CA SER A 159 -15.50 -18.71 12.97
C SER A 159 -16.60 -17.79 12.41
N MET A 160 -16.98 -16.74 13.13
CA MET A 160 -17.91 -15.69 12.71
C MET A 160 -17.23 -14.33 12.48
N ASP A 161 -15.90 -14.28 12.61
CA ASP A 161 -15.09 -13.05 12.53
C ASP A 161 -15.04 -12.43 11.13
N GLY A 162 -15.01 -13.25 10.07
CA GLY A 162 -15.11 -12.79 8.68
C GLY A 162 -13.82 -12.69 7.88
N ALA A 163 -12.64 -12.67 8.53
CA ALA A 163 -11.35 -12.56 7.83
C ALA A 163 -11.11 -13.70 6.82
N VAL A 164 -10.90 -13.33 5.55
CA VAL A 164 -10.71 -14.25 4.42
C VAL A 164 -9.35 -14.96 4.47
N GLY A 165 -9.33 -16.21 3.99
CA GLY A 165 -8.14 -17.07 4.00
C GLY A 165 -7.74 -17.54 5.40
N PHE A 166 -8.54 -17.20 6.41
CA PHE A 166 -8.13 -17.27 7.80
C PHE A 166 -9.21 -17.85 8.71
N THR A 167 -10.33 -17.15 8.92
CA THR A 167 -11.49 -17.70 9.65
C THR A 167 -12.49 -18.39 8.73
N GLN A 168 -12.56 -17.95 7.46
CA GLN A 168 -13.44 -18.51 6.44
C GLN A 168 -12.89 -18.35 5.01
N CYS A 169 -13.48 -19.08 4.07
CA CYS A 169 -13.41 -18.74 2.64
C CYS A 169 -14.31 -17.51 2.33
N PRO A 170 -14.08 -16.81 1.21
CA PRO A 170 -15.08 -15.90 0.65
C PRO A 170 -16.40 -16.63 0.35
N ILE A 171 -17.52 -15.98 0.63
CA ILE A 171 -18.86 -16.39 0.22
C ILE A 171 -18.92 -16.23 -1.31
N THR A 172 -19.03 -17.33 -2.05
CA THR A 172 -18.96 -17.32 -3.52
C THR A 172 -20.24 -16.79 -4.18
N PRO A 173 -20.15 -16.22 -5.40
CA PRO A 173 -21.32 -15.77 -6.18
C PRO A 173 -22.48 -16.78 -6.21
N GLY A 174 -23.69 -16.29 -5.98
CA GLY A 174 -24.92 -17.09 -5.95
C GLY A 174 -25.08 -18.00 -4.73
N THR A 175 -24.16 -17.96 -3.76
CA THR A 175 -24.24 -18.74 -2.51
C THR A 175 -24.57 -17.87 -1.30
N SER A 176 -24.77 -18.52 -0.16
CA SER A 176 -25.17 -17.87 1.09
C SER A 176 -24.39 -18.40 2.29
N PHE A 177 -24.19 -17.52 3.27
CA PHE A 177 -23.60 -17.81 4.57
C PHE A 177 -24.48 -17.22 5.67
N THR A 178 -24.25 -17.60 6.93
CA THR A 178 -25.00 -17.03 8.06
C THR A 178 -24.04 -16.73 9.20
N TYR A 179 -23.75 -15.44 9.40
CA TYR A 179 -23.09 -14.98 10.61
C TYR A 179 -24.08 -15.13 11.76
N ASN A 180 -23.64 -15.80 12.84
CA ASN A 180 -24.50 -16.20 13.93
C ASN A 180 -23.72 -16.16 15.25
N PHE A 181 -23.73 -14.98 15.88
CA PHE A 181 -22.93 -14.69 17.06
C PHE A 181 -23.78 -14.01 18.14
N THR A 182 -23.28 -14.02 19.37
CA THR A 182 -23.84 -13.29 20.51
C THR A 182 -22.82 -12.24 20.93
N ILE A 183 -23.28 -10.99 21.01
CA ILE A 183 -22.50 -9.86 21.50
C ILE A 183 -22.18 -10.10 22.98
N GLY A 184 -20.96 -9.83 23.42
CA GLY A 184 -20.52 -10.01 24.80
C GLY A 184 -21.34 -9.20 25.80
N ALA A 185 -21.29 -9.64 27.06
CA ALA A 185 -21.98 -8.95 28.15
C ALA A 185 -21.27 -7.64 28.55
N GLU A 186 -19.97 -7.54 28.26
CA GLU A 186 -19.12 -6.36 28.47
C GLU A 186 -19.06 -5.40 27.27
N GLU A 187 -19.62 -5.78 26.12
CA GLU A 187 -19.47 -5.05 24.86
C GLU A 187 -20.57 -4.00 24.69
N GLN A 188 -20.18 -2.74 24.53
CA GLN A 188 -21.06 -1.58 24.40
C GLN A 188 -20.30 -0.41 23.77
N GLY A 189 -20.97 0.46 23.00
CA GLY A 189 -20.35 1.60 22.32
C GLY A 189 -20.51 1.57 20.79
N THR A 190 -19.54 2.19 20.10
CA THR A 190 -19.59 2.47 18.66
C THR A 190 -18.68 1.51 17.88
N PHE A 191 -19.31 0.60 17.15
CA PHE A 191 -18.69 -0.35 16.24
C PHE A 191 -19.20 -0.09 14.82
N TRP A 192 -18.75 -0.89 13.86
CA TRP A 192 -19.23 -0.87 12.49
C TRP A 192 -18.97 -2.24 11.86
N TRP A 193 -19.51 -2.48 10.68
CA TRP A 193 -19.25 -3.70 9.91
C TRP A 193 -18.82 -3.32 8.49
N HIS A 194 -17.93 -4.11 7.90
CA HIS A 194 -17.42 -3.88 6.54
C HIS A 194 -16.98 -5.18 5.86
N SER A 195 -16.79 -5.16 4.54
CA SER A 195 -16.16 -6.29 3.85
C SER A 195 -14.71 -6.49 4.28
N HIS A 196 -14.34 -7.76 4.49
CA HIS A 196 -12.97 -8.21 4.74
C HIS A 196 -12.50 -9.11 3.57
N SER A 197 -12.80 -8.64 2.35
CA SER A 197 -12.41 -9.25 1.07
C SER A 197 -11.88 -8.16 0.15
N ASP A 198 -10.62 -8.33 -0.25
CA ASP A 198 -9.85 -7.41 -1.09
C ASP A 198 -10.06 -5.94 -0.68
N VAL A 199 -10.52 -5.09 -1.60
CA VAL A 199 -10.72 -3.65 -1.42
C VAL A 199 -12.21 -3.23 -1.36
N GLN A 200 -13.12 -4.18 -1.18
CA GLN A 200 -14.57 -3.96 -1.31
C GLN A 200 -15.15 -2.91 -0.34
N ARG A 201 -14.52 -2.72 0.84
CA ARG A 201 -14.87 -1.65 1.79
C ARG A 201 -14.89 -0.28 1.10
N ALA A 202 -13.87 0.06 0.31
CA ALA A 202 -13.71 1.41 -0.24
C ALA A 202 -14.62 1.72 -1.44
N ASP A 203 -15.28 0.70 -2.00
CA ASP A 203 -16.41 0.84 -2.94
C ASP A 203 -17.78 0.67 -2.25
N GLY A 204 -17.82 0.84 -0.92
CA GLY A 204 -19.05 1.08 -0.16
C GLY A 204 -19.64 -0.10 0.60
N LEU A 205 -18.97 -1.26 0.68
CA LEU A 205 -19.49 -2.42 1.41
C LEU A 205 -19.23 -2.31 2.92
N TRP A 206 -19.97 -1.41 3.59
CA TRP A 206 -19.93 -1.16 5.04
C TRP A 206 -21.24 -0.58 5.58
N GLY A 207 -21.42 -0.62 6.90
CA GLY A 207 -22.55 -0.04 7.64
C GLY A 207 -22.30 0.04 9.14
N GLY A 208 -23.21 0.70 9.86
CA GLY A 208 -23.04 0.99 11.29
C GLY A 208 -23.40 -0.19 12.22
N LEU A 209 -22.78 -0.25 13.40
CA LEU A 209 -23.11 -1.19 14.47
C LEU A 209 -23.00 -0.51 15.84
N VAL A 210 -24.13 -0.15 16.46
CA VAL A 210 -24.15 0.47 17.79
C VAL A 210 -24.68 -0.50 18.82
N VAL A 211 -23.94 -0.69 19.91
CA VAL A 211 -24.33 -1.58 21.01
C VAL A 211 -24.61 -0.75 22.26
N HIS A 212 -25.89 -0.64 22.60
CA HIS A 212 -26.35 0.13 23.75
C HIS A 212 -26.18 -0.66 25.07
N SER A 213 -25.82 0.04 26.13
CA SER A 213 -25.73 -0.52 27.49
C SER A 213 -27.11 -0.58 28.16
N SER A 214 -27.35 -1.53 29.07
CA SER A 214 -28.47 -1.40 30.03
C SER A 214 -28.17 -0.44 31.19
N ASP A 215 -26.91 -0.05 31.35
CA ASP A 215 -26.39 0.54 32.58
C ASP A 215 -25.99 2.02 32.37
N GLU A 216 -26.38 2.61 31.21
CA GLU A 216 -26.17 4.02 30.90
C GLU A 216 -27.25 4.91 31.55
N VAL A 217 -26.87 5.66 32.59
CA VAL A 217 -27.82 6.36 33.49
C VAL A 217 -28.19 7.78 33.02
N ASP A 218 -27.45 8.36 32.08
CA ASP A 218 -27.70 9.70 31.50
C ASP A 218 -27.58 9.65 29.97
N VAL A 219 -28.42 8.83 29.35
CA VAL A 219 -28.56 8.72 27.88
C VAL A 219 -28.96 10.08 27.30
N PRO A 220 -28.18 10.69 26.39
CA PRO A 220 -28.56 11.95 25.76
C PRO A 220 -29.83 11.78 24.92
N PRO A 221 -30.78 12.76 24.95
CA PRO A 221 -32.05 12.68 24.23
C PRO A 221 -31.91 12.81 22.70
N GLU A 222 -30.69 12.99 22.22
CA GLU A 222 -30.30 13.11 20.81
C GLU A 222 -28.93 12.43 20.66
N ASP A 223 -28.90 11.23 20.05
CA ASP A 223 -27.71 10.40 19.81
C ASP A 223 -27.63 10.08 18.31
N TYR A 224 -26.50 10.34 17.67
CA TYR A 224 -26.34 10.22 16.21
C TYR A 224 -25.02 9.56 15.81
N LEU A 225 -25.05 8.68 14.80
CA LEU A 225 -23.88 8.09 14.16
C LEU A 225 -23.52 8.81 12.84
N LEU A 226 -22.25 9.15 12.70
CA LEU A 226 -21.60 9.66 11.50
C LEU A 226 -20.46 8.72 11.08
N MET A 227 -20.67 7.98 10.00
CA MET A 227 -19.61 7.24 9.30
C MET A 227 -18.99 8.19 8.27
N ILE A 228 -17.70 8.46 8.39
CA ILE A 228 -16.98 9.44 7.58
C ILE A 228 -15.78 8.75 6.94
N GLY A 229 -15.48 9.02 5.67
CA GLY A 229 -14.32 8.43 5.00
C GLY A 229 -13.95 9.12 3.69
N ASP A 230 -12.71 8.91 3.27
CA ASP A 230 -12.26 9.24 1.91
C ASP A 230 -13.08 8.52 0.83
N TRP A 231 -13.07 9.08 -0.38
CA TRP A 231 -13.82 8.58 -1.53
C TRP A 231 -13.05 8.76 -2.83
N PHE A 232 -13.06 7.70 -3.63
CA PHE A 232 -12.43 7.65 -4.95
C PHE A 232 -13.51 7.42 -6.00
N HIS A 233 -13.40 8.10 -7.15
CA HIS A 233 -14.33 7.93 -8.27
C HIS A 233 -14.03 6.69 -9.10
N ARG A 234 -12.77 6.24 -9.09
CA ARG A 234 -12.35 4.96 -9.68
C ARG A 234 -12.86 3.78 -8.85
N ASN A 235 -13.05 2.64 -9.52
CA ASN A 235 -13.21 1.34 -8.88
C ASN A 235 -11.91 1.00 -8.14
N GLN A 236 -12.03 0.58 -6.88
CA GLN A 236 -10.89 0.38 -5.99
C GLN A 236 -9.97 -0.77 -6.42
N THR A 237 -10.46 -1.72 -7.22
CA THR A 237 -9.57 -2.73 -7.82
C THR A 237 -8.57 -2.12 -8.79
N GLU A 238 -8.91 -1.00 -9.45
CA GLU A 238 -7.97 -0.26 -10.30
C GLU A 238 -7.06 0.71 -9.53
N VAL A 239 -7.50 1.17 -8.35
CA VAL A 239 -6.71 2.01 -7.44
C VAL A 239 -5.62 1.14 -6.81
N LEU A 240 -5.97 -0.05 -6.31
CA LEU A 240 -5.02 -1.07 -5.90
C LEU A 240 -4.11 -1.50 -7.07
N GLY A 241 -4.68 -1.71 -8.26
CA GLY A 241 -3.90 -2.08 -9.45
C GLY A 241 -2.90 -1.01 -9.91
N TRP A 242 -3.14 0.27 -9.59
CA TRP A 242 -2.15 1.33 -9.76
C TRP A 242 -1.13 1.35 -8.61
N TYR A 243 -1.58 1.21 -7.36
CA TYR A 243 -0.69 1.18 -6.20
C TYR A 243 0.32 0.03 -6.30
N ALA A 244 -0.13 -1.17 -6.69
CA ALA A 244 0.67 -2.37 -6.85
C ALA A 244 1.61 -2.36 -8.08
N ASP A 245 1.56 -1.34 -8.94
CA ASP A 245 2.53 -1.15 -10.02
C ASP A 245 3.74 -0.38 -9.50
N ALA A 246 4.95 -0.78 -9.89
CA ALA A 246 6.21 -0.16 -9.45
C ALA A 246 6.30 1.35 -9.73
N SER A 247 5.55 1.86 -10.73
CA SER A 247 5.46 3.31 -11.02
C SER A 247 4.75 4.13 -9.94
N SER A 248 4.06 3.50 -8.98
CA SER A 248 3.56 4.17 -7.77
C SER A 248 4.69 4.58 -6.81
N ARG A 249 5.85 3.92 -6.86
CA ARG A 249 6.93 3.96 -5.85
C ARG A 249 6.48 3.61 -4.42
N GLY A 250 5.31 2.99 -4.26
CA GLY A 250 4.68 2.76 -2.96
C GLY A 250 3.94 3.96 -2.37
N ASN A 251 3.82 5.09 -3.10
CA ASN A 251 3.01 6.22 -2.65
C ASN A 251 1.53 5.81 -2.55
N GLU A 252 0.91 6.07 -1.41
CA GLU A 252 -0.51 5.80 -1.19
C GLU A 252 -1.38 6.57 -2.19
N PRO A 253 -2.50 5.97 -2.66
CA PRO A 253 -3.38 6.65 -3.59
C PRO A 253 -4.14 7.77 -2.88
N VAL A 254 -4.16 8.95 -3.50
CA VAL A 254 -4.86 10.13 -2.97
C VAL A 254 -6.32 10.16 -3.45
N PRO A 255 -7.32 10.37 -2.57
CA PRO A 255 -8.74 10.34 -2.91
C PRO A 255 -9.19 11.53 -3.78
N ASP A 256 -10.41 11.42 -4.31
CA ASP A 256 -11.05 12.45 -5.14
C ASP A 256 -12.06 13.31 -4.35
N SER A 257 -12.64 12.77 -3.27
CA SER A 257 -13.51 13.49 -2.32
C SER A 257 -13.60 12.76 -0.96
N LEU A 258 -14.59 13.10 -0.14
CA LEU A 258 -14.96 12.40 1.10
C LEU A 258 -16.49 12.29 1.24
N LEU A 259 -16.97 11.33 2.03
CA LEU A 259 -18.38 11.13 2.35
C LEU A 259 -18.65 11.17 3.86
N VAL A 260 -19.83 11.66 4.24
CA VAL A 260 -20.46 11.50 5.55
C VAL A 260 -21.77 10.73 5.34
N ASN A 261 -21.95 9.57 5.98
CA ASN A 261 -23.09 8.66 5.81
C ASN A 261 -23.47 8.42 4.33
N GLY A 262 -22.45 8.24 3.48
CA GLY A 262 -22.63 7.98 2.05
C GLY A 262 -23.07 9.19 1.22
N ARG A 263 -22.88 10.42 1.73
CA ARG A 263 -23.09 11.68 0.99
C ARG A 263 -21.90 12.62 1.11
N GLY A 264 -21.54 13.24 0.00
CA GLY A 264 -20.49 14.25 -0.07
C GLY A 264 -20.78 15.22 -1.20
N ARG A 265 -19.72 15.84 -1.73
CA ARG A 265 -19.79 16.76 -2.86
C ARG A 265 -18.44 16.78 -3.58
N PHE A 266 -18.47 16.90 -4.90
CA PHE A 266 -17.28 17.09 -5.73
C PHE A 266 -17.52 18.28 -6.68
N ASN A 267 -16.46 19.01 -7.05
CA ASN A 267 -16.58 20.08 -8.04
C ASN A 267 -16.43 19.49 -9.45
N CYS A 268 -17.54 19.39 -10.20
CA CYS A 268 -17.52 18.84 -11.54
C CYS A 268 -16.65 19.63 -12.53
N SER A 269 -16.26 20.89 -12.25
CA SER A 269 -15.28 21.60 -13.08
C SER A 269 -13.85 21.07 -12.95
N MET A 270 -13.56 20.25 -11.93
CA MET A 270 -12.27 19.59 -11.72
C MET A 270 -12.21 18.18 -12.32
N ALA A 271 -13.28 17.73 -12.99
CA ALA A 271 -13.29 16.45 -13.70
C ALA A 271 -12.34 16.50 -14.90
N VAL A 272 -11.17 15.86 -14.78
CA VAL A 272 -10.10 15.96 -15.79
C VAL A 272 -10.51 15.30 -17.13
N PRO A 273 -10.34 15.97 -18.30
CA PRO A 273 -10.72 15.41 -19.60
C PRO A 273 -10.04 14.07 -19.96
N ALA A 274 -8.86 13.80 -19.38
CA ALA A 274 -8.12 12.55 -19.56
C ALA A 274 -8.75 11.34 -18.84
N ARG A 275 -9.70 11.56 -17.91
CA ARG A 275 -10.45 10.53 -17.18
C ARG A 275 -11.91 10.98 -17.03
N PRO A 276 -12.71 10.97 -18.10
CA PRO A 276 -14.07 11.51 -18.08
C PRO A 276 -14.97 10.72 -17.12
N VAL A 277 -15.60 11.44 -16.19
CA VAL A 277 -16.57 10.90 -15.23
C VAL A 277 -17.96 11.49 -15.48
N VAL A 278 -19.01 10.71 -15.21
CA VAL A 278 -20.40 11.22 -15.23
C VAL A 278 -20.65 11.98 -13.93
N CYS A 279 -20.47 13.30 -13.97
CA CYS A 279 -20.59 14.18 -12.81
C CYS A 279 -21.87 15.04 -12.90
N SER A 280 -22.68 15.01 -11.85
CA SER A 280 -23.78 15.94 -11.61
C SER A 280 -23.45 16.80 -10.39
N GLN A 281 -23.41 18.13 -10.55
CA GLN A 281 -22.94 19.02 -9.49
C GLN A 281 -23.87 18.95 -8.27
N VAL A 282 -23.30 18.58 -7.11
CA VAL A 282 -23.94 18.70 -5.80
C VAL A 282 -23.48 20.02 -5.18
N HIS A 283 -24.41 20.90 -4.85
CA HIS A 283 -24.14 22.15 -4.14
C HIS A 283 -24.34 21.97 -2.63
N LEU A 284 -23.77 22.88 -1.82
CA LEU A 284 -23.94 22.86 -0.36
C LEU A 284 -25.42 23.01 0.06
N SER A 285 -26.25 23.66 -0.77
CA SER A 285 -27.71 23.75 -0.61
C SER A 285 -28.46 22.42 -0.74
N ASP A 286 -27.84 21.42 -1.36
CA ASP A 286 -28.47 20.14 -1.71
C ASP A 286 -28.16 19.07 -0.65
N LEU A 287 -27.18 19.34 0.22
CA LEU A 287 -26.87 18.53 1.37
C LEU A 287 -27.90 18.76 2.49
N LYS A 288 -28.48 17.66 2.97
CA LYS A 288 -29.30 17.67 4.19
C LYS A 288 -28.44 18.04 5.41
N PRO A 289 -29.03 18.67 6.45
CA PRO A 289 -28.33 18.86 7.71
C PRO A 289 -27.98 17.52 8.38
N LEU A 290 -26.94 17.51 9.20
CA LEU A 290 -26.55 16.31 9.95
C LEU A 290 -27.59 15.95 11.03
N LEU A 291 -28.18 16.93 11.71
CA LEU A 291 -29.12 16.73 12.82
C LEU A 291 -30.51 17.32 12.53
N MET A 292 -31.55 16.78 13.17
CA MET A 292 -32.95 17.14 12.92
C MET A 292 -33.36 18.57 13.30
N SER A 293 -32.79 19.13 14.37
CA SER A 293 -33.27 20.38 14.96
C SER A 293 -32.20 21.09 15.77
N GLY A 294 -32.12 22.42 15.69
CA GLY A 294 -31.20 23.28 16.47
C GLY A 294 -31.49 23.37 17.97
N SER A 295 -31.93 22.26 18.56
CA SER A 295 -32.31 22.06 19.95
C SER A 295 -31.07 22.16 20.85
N GLN A 296 -31.12 23.01 21.88
CA GLN A 296 -30.06 23.15 22.89
C GLN A 296 -30.06 22.01 23.94
N LYS A 297 -30.55 20.82 23.59
CA LYS A 297 -30.36 19.62 24.41
C LYS A 297 -28.90 19.16 24.37
N LYS A 298 -28.51 18.33 25.33
CA LYS A 298 -27.30 17.48 25.19
C LYS A 298 -27.44 16.64 23.91
N VAL A 299 -26.41 16.64 23.07
CA VAL A 299 -26.31 15.76 21.90
C VAL A 299 -25.07 14.87 22.06
N ARG A 300 -25.18 13.59 21.69
CA ARG A 300 -24.04 12.72 21.44
C ARG A 300 -23.85 12.53 19.94
N ILE A 301 -22.63 12.72 19.47
CA ILE A 301 -22.22 12.42 18.09
C ILE A 301 -21.15 11.35 18.15
N ARG A 302 -21.45 10.20 17.55
CA ARG A 302 -20.52 9.07 17.38
C ARG A 302 -19.91 9.18 16.00
N VAL A 303 -18.59 9.17 15.91
CA VAL A 303 -17.88 9.21 14.63
C VAL A 303 -17.09 7.93 14.43
N ALA A 304 -17.16 7.36 13.23
CA ALA A 304 -16.33 6.25 12.79
C ALA A 304 -15.63 6.63 11.48
N ASN A 305 -14.30 6.45 11.43
CA ASN A 305 -13.58 6.58 10.15
C ASN A 305 -13.73 5.28 9.35
N THR A 306 -14.61 5.31 8.34
CA THR A 306 -14.87 4.21 7.41
C THR A 306 -14.06 4.33 6.11
N GLY A 307 -13.16 5.32 6.02
CA GLY A 307 -12.27 5.57 4.89
C GLY A 307 -11.29 4.45 4.60
N SER A 308 -10.55 4.56 3.50
CA SER A 308 -9.64 3.55 2.98
C SER A 308 -8.16 3.92 3.12
N VAL A 309 -7.83 5.22 3.24
CA VAL A 309 -6.46 5.73 3.37
C VAL A 309 -6.38 6.85 4.42
N ALA A 310 -7.29 7.81 4.38
CA ALA A 310 -7.10 9.11 5.03
C ALA A 310 -7.39 9.09 6.54
N GLY A 311 -6.51 9.74 7.31
CA GLY A 311 -6.87 10.23 8.65
C GLY A 311 -7.87 11.38 8.55
N LEU A 312 -8.70 11.57 9.59
CA LEU A 312 -9.74 12.61 9.61
C LEU A 312 -9.64 13.43 10.90
N SER A 313 -9.40 14.74 10.77
CA SER A 313 -9.60 15.69 11.86
C SER A 313 -10.92 16.45 11.67
N LEU A 314 -11.56 16.89 12.76
CA LEU A 314 -12.92 17.45 12.73
C LEU A 314 -13.00 18.76 13.52
N ARG A 315 -13.88 19.69 13.13
CA ARG A 315 -14.24 20.89 13.91
C ARG A 315 -15.76 21.06 13.96
N VAL A 316 -16.34 21.32 15.14
CA VAL A 316 -17.79 21.56 15.31
C VAL A 316 -18.06 23.03 15.64
N GLY A 317 -18.38 23.81 14.59
CA GLY A 317 -18.62 25.25 14.68
C GLY A 317 -19.82 25.60 15.56
N GLY A 318 -19.60 26.49 16.53
CA GLY A 318 -20.64 26.95 17.46
C GLY A 318 -20.96 26.00 18.62
N ALA A 319 -20.16 24.94 18.81
CA ALA A 319 -20.22 24.06 19.96
C ALA A 319 -18.97 24.20 20.84
N ILE A 320 -19.04 23.56 22.01
CA ILE A 320 -17.91 22.95 22.70
C ILE A 320 -18.16 21.43 22.64
N ILE A 321 -17.13 20.64 22.36
CA ILE A 321 -17.20 19.17 22.32
C ILE A 321 -16.24 18.55 23.33
N ARG A 322 -16.56 17.33 23.76
CA ARG A 322 -15.68 16.49 24.58
C ARG A 322 -15.72 15.04 24.07
N PRO A 323 -14.61 14.51 23.52
CA PRO A 323 -14.41 13.07 23.41
C PRO A 323 -14.56 12.38 24.78
N VAL A 324 -15.54 11.47 24.89
CA VAL A 324 -15.82 10.73 26.12
C VAL A 324 -15.55 9.23 26.01
N ARG A 325 -15.60 8.67 24.79
CA ARG A 325 -15.23 7.26 24.52
C ARG A 325 -14.46 7.15 23.21
N VAL A 326 -13.63 6.11 23.10
CA VAL A 326 -12.98 5.69 21.85
C VAL A 326 -13.26 4.23 21.54
N ASP A 327 -13.19 3.89 20.25
CA ASP A 327 -13.34 2.54 19.70
C ASP A 327 -14.56 1.80 20.29
N GLY A 328 -14.38 0.61 20.87
CA GLY A 328 -15.41 -0.19 21.55
C GLY A 328 -15.93 0.39 22.87
N GLY A 329 -16.28 1.69 22.88
CA GLY A 329 -16.93 2.37 24.01
C GLY A 329 -16.02 2.68 25.20
N PHE A 330 -14.70 2.62 25.04
CA PHE A 330 -13.75 2.76 26.14
C PHE A 330 -13.65 4.21 26.62
N ALA A 331 -14.01 4.45 27.88
CA ALA A 331 -14.11 5.79 28.43
C ALA A 331 -12.75 6.48 28.56
N VAL A 332 -12.64 7.70 28.02
CA VAL A 332 -11.44 8.54 28.03
C VAL A 332 -11.69 9.86 28.77
N LYS A 333 -10.61 10.50 29.22
CA LYS A 333 -10.66 11.84 29.82
C LYS A 333 -9.96 12.85 28.89
N THR A 334 -10.74 13.74 28.29
CA THR A 334 -10.22 14.93 27.60
C THR A 334 -10.74 16.21 28.24
N GLU A 335 -10.03 17.30 27.95
CA GLU A 335 -10.58 18.64 28.14
C GLU A 335 -11.67 18.96 27.10
N ALA A 336 -12.36 20.07 27.33
CA ALA A 336 -13.31 20.64 26.39
C ALA A 336 -12.57 21.32 25.22
N THR A 337 -13.04 21.10 24.00
CA THR A 337 -12.38 21.53 22.76
C THR A 337 -13.43 21.97 21.71
N GLU A 338 -12.98 22.46 20.56
CA GLU A 338 -13.81 22.66 19.36
C GLU A 338 -13.45 21.68 18.24
N THR A 339 -12.32 20.97 18.38
CA THR A 339 -11.76 20.06 17.38
C THR A 339 -11.57 18.64 17.91
N VAL A 340 -11.68 17.69 17.01
CA VAL A 340 -11.21 16.32 17.17
C VAL A 340 -9.92 16.20 16.35
N GLY A 341 -8.87 15.65 16.96
CA GLY A 341 -7.62 15.34 16.28
C GLY A 341 -7.76 14.18 15.30
N VAL A 342 -6.65 13.74 14.71
CA VAL A 342 -6.67 12.69 13.67
C VAL A 342 -7.31 11.40 14.19
N LEU A 343 -8.44 11.03 13.58
CA LEU A 343 -9.10 9.74 13.68
C LEU A 343 -8.72 8.93 12.45
N TYR A 344 -7.89 7.91 12.59
CA TYR A 344 -7.40 7.10 11.47
C TYR A 344 -8.41 6.01 11.06
N PRO A 345 -8.32 5.44 9.84
CA PRO A 345 -9.24 4.41 9.35
C PRO A 345 -9.48 3.28 10.35
N GLY A 346 -10.75 3.03 10.68
CA GLY A 346 -11.20 2.02 11.65
C GLY A 346 -11.22 2.46 13.11
N GLU A 347 -10.73 3.65 13.46
CA GLU A 347 -10.90 4.22 14.80
C GLU A 347 -12.31 4.85 14.97
N ARG A 348 -12.82 4.88 16.21
CA ARG A 348 -14.10 5.53 16.56
C ARG A 348 -13.98 6.46 17.75
N VAL A 349 -14.87 7.45 17.84
CA VAL A 349 -14.97 8.37 18.98
C VAL A 349 -16.43 8.75 19.27
N ASP A 350 -16.84 8.69 20.54
CA ASP A 350 -18.10 9.27 21.03
C ASP A 350 -17.81 10.68 21.57
N LEU A 351 -18.50 11.68 21.03
CA LEU A 351 -18.41 13.09 21.41
C LEU A 351 -19.68 13.51 22.17
N GLU A 352 -19.51 14.07 23.37
CA GLU A 352 -20.54 14.93 23.97
C GLU A 352 -20.46 16.33 23.35
N VAL A 353 -21.61 16.92 23.00
CA VAL A 353 -21.71 18.22 22.32
C VAL A 353 -22.58 19.18 23.14
N GLU A 354 -22.00 20.32 23.49
CA GLU A 354 -22.64 21.43 24.21
C GLU A 354 -22.71 22.66 23.30
N TRP A 355 -23.93 23.14 23.02
CA TRP A 355 -24.17 24.22 22.06
C TRP A 355 -24.02 25.60 22.69
N LYS A 356 -23.09 26.42 22.20
CA LYS A 356 -22.86 27.78 22.71
C LYS A 356 -24.11 28.65 22.54
N GLU A 357 -24.59 29.26 23.62
CA GLU A 357 -25.84 30.05 23.62
C GLU A 357 -25.74 31.32 22.76
N ASP A 358 -24.69 32.12 22.95
CA ASP A 358 -24.47 33.40 22.24
C ASP A 358 -23.93 33.24 20.79
N TYR A 359 -23.95 32.04 20.21
CA TYR A 359 -23.38 31.81 18.88
C TYR A 359 -24.34 32.21 17.75
N THR A 360 -24.00 33.29 17.04
CA THR A 360 -24.85 33.90 16.00
C THR A 360 -24.55 33.47 14.56
N GLY A 361 -23.59 32.57 14.33
CA GLY A 361 -23.26 32.03 13.00
C GLY A 361 -24.01 30.74 12.67
N ASP A 362 -23.99 30.33 11.40
CA ASP A 362 -24.38 28.96 11.02
C ASP A 362 -23.42 27.94 11.65
N ARG A 363 -23.95 26.79 12.06
CA ARG A 363 -23.21 25.73 12.77
C ARG A 363 -22.85 24.62 11.79
N TRP A 364 -21.56 24.27 11.73
CA TRP A 364 -20.99 23.35 10.74
C TRP A 364 -20.21 22.24 11.42
N LEU A 365 -20.24 21.03 10.85
CA LEU A 365 -19.15 20.06 11.00
C LEU A 365 -18.20 20.28 9.83
N THR A 366 -16.97 20.71 10.09
CA THR A 366 -15.91 20.73 9.08
C THR A 366 -15.04 19.49 9.26
N VAL A 367 -14.92 18.70 8.19
CA VAL A 367 -14.03 17.54 8.08
C VAL A 367 -12.77 17.98 7.34
N TYR A 368 -11.61 17.64 7.89
CA TYR A 368 -10.29 17.84 7.29
C TYR A 368 -9.66 16.46 7.07
N MET A 369 -9.34 16.09 5.84
CA MET A 369 -8.49 14.92 5.57
C MET A 369 -7.04 15.24 5.90
N ASP A 370 -6.42 14.36 6.66
CA ASP A 370 -5.01 14.42 7.05
C ASP A 370 -4.13 13.95 5.87
N ASP A 371 -3.07 14.71 5.58
CA ASP A 371 -2.21 14.54 4.42
C ASP A 371 -0.85 13.87 4.73
N GLU A 372 -0.64 13.35 5.95
CA GLU A 372 0.63 12.70 6.33
C GLU A 372 1.05 11.56 5.37
N ASN A 373 0.06 10.85 4.82
CA ASN A 373 0.27 9.74 3.88
C ASN A 373 0.00 10.13 2.41
N PHE A 374 -0.14 11.42 2.07
CA PHE A 374 -0.37 11.85 0.67
C PHE A 374 0.95 12.28 0.02
N GLY A 375 1.71 11.31 -0.51
CA GLY A 375 3.03 11.54 -1.14
C GLY A 375 3.03 12.41 -2.42
N TYR A 376 1.86 12.80 -2.93
CA TYR A 376 1.68 13.69 -4.08
C TYR A 376 0.34 14.44 -4.00
N PRO A 377 0.15 15.59 -4.67
CA PRO A 377 -1.13 16.30 -4.65
C PRO A 377 -2.15 15.70 -5.63
N ASN A 378 -3.44 15.73 -5.26
CA ASN A 378 -4.56 15.62 -6.20
C ASN A 378 -5.22 17.01 -6.36
N PRO A 379 -4.98 17.76 -7.45
CA PRO A 379 -5.57 19.10 -7.64
C PRO A 379 -7.11 19.13 -7.70
N ALA A 380 -7.77 18.00 -7.96
CA ALA A 380 -9.22 17.91 -7.97
C ALA A 380 -9.81 17.69 -6.56
N LEU A 381 -9.01 17.23 -5.60
CA LEU A 381 -9.45 16.97 -4.24
C LEU A 381 -9.67 18.27 -3.48
N ASN A 382 -10.84 18.42 -2.86
CA ASN A 382 -11.00 19.36 -1.75
C ASN A 382 -10.80 18.61 -0.41
N PRO A 383 -9.64 18.77 0.27
CA PRO A 383 -9.35 18.04 1.51
C PRO A 383 -10.13 18.56 2.72
N THR A 384 -10.79 19.72 2.63
CA THR A 384 -11.56 20.30 3.75
C THR A 384 -13.00 20.59 3.34
N GLN A 385 -13.98 19.93 3.96
CA GLN A 385 -15.39 20.06 3.59
C GLN A 385 -16.30 20.30 4.79
N SER A 386 -17.21 21.27 4.67
CA SER A 386 -18.19 21.63 5.70
C SER A 386 -19.58 21.08 5.42
N PHE A 387 -20.23 20.54 6.45
CA PHE A 387 -21.58 19.99 6.43
C PHE A 387 -22.46 20.75 7.44
N PRO A 388 -23.68 21.19 7.06
CA PRO A 388 -24.53 21.95 7.98
C PRO A 388 -25.01 21.08 9.13
N MET A 389 -24.87 21.53 10.38
CA MET A 389 -25.38 20.79 11.53
C MET A 389 -26.91 20.77 11.58
N PHE A 390 -27.55 21.86 11.16
CA PHE A 390 -28.99 22.11 11.23
C PHE A 390 -29.48 22.82 9.97
N SER A 391 -30.79 22.76 9.68
CA SER A 391 -31.40 23.60 8.63
C SER A 391 -31.25 25.08 8.98
N SER A 392 -30.60 25.87 8.13
CA SER A 392 -30.51 27.31 8.36
C SER A 392 -31.88 28.00 8.23
N SER A 393 -32.13 28.99 9.07
CA SER A 393 -33.34 29.82 9.03
C SER A 393 -33.26 30.95 7.99
N ALA A 394 -32.09 31.22 7.43
CA ALA A 394 -31.87 32.28 6.46
C ALA A 394 -32.18 31.81 5.02
N LYS A 395 -33.10 32.52 4.33
CA LYS A 395 -33.31 32.35 2.88
C LYS A 395 -32.40 33.28 2.09
N GLY A 396 -31.10 32.99 2.09
CA GLY A 396 -30.06 33.71 1.36
C GLY A 396 -28.74 32.95 1.45
N SER A 397 -27.89 33.12 0.43
CA SER A 397 -26.58 32.48 0.20
C SER A 397 -26.02 31.59 1.33
N PHE A 398 -25.91 30.28 1.05
CA PHE A 398 -24.99 29.39 1.78
C PHE A 398 -23.54 29.70 1.35
N ASP A 399 -23.06 30.88 1.70
CA ASP A 399 -21.65 31.24 1.54
C ASP A 399 -20.85 30.38 2.53
N GLU A 400 -20.17 29.34 2.03
CA GLU A 400 -19.36 28.48 2.89
C GLU A 400 -18.26 29.31 3.56
N ALA A 401 -18.28 29.36 4.89
CA ALA A 401 -17.28 30.05 5.67
C ALA A 401 -15.92 29.39 5.42
N VAL A 402 -15.02 30.11 4.74
CA VAL A 402 -13.68 29.62 4.33
C VAL A 402 -12.99 28.95 5.53
N PRO A 403 -12.85 27.61 5.52
CA PRO A 403 -12.35 26.89 6.68
C PRO A 403 -10.95 27.35 7.06
N GLN A 404 -10.76 27.71 8.33
CA GLN A 404 -9.42 27.96 8.83
C GLN A 404 -8.69 26.61 8.97
N PRO A 405 -7.42 26.49 8.52
CA PRO A 405 -6.61 25.31 8.78
C PRO A 405 -6.55 24.98 10.28
N LEU A 406 -6.43 23.70 10.61
CA LEU A 406 -6.17 23.28 11.97
C LEU A 406 -4.71 23.58 12.36
N LYS A 407 -4.49 23.96 13.61
CA LYS A 407 -3.15 24.07 14.19
C LYS A 407 -2.67 22.71 14.71
N GLN A 408 -1.36 22.56 14.91
CA GLN A 408 -0.77 21.33 15.40
C GLN A 408 -1.33 20.87 16.76
N ASP A 409 -1.67 21.80 17.65
CA ASP A 409 -2.32 21.53 18.94
C ASP A 409 -3.79 21.09 18.79
N GLU A 410 -4.51 21.60 17.79
CA GLU A 410 -5.88 21.18 17.47
C GLU A 410 -5.94 19.76 16.85
N ILE A 411 -4.85 19.33 16.20
CA ILE A 411 -4.68 18.02 15.54
C ILE A 411 -4.30 16.92 16.57
N GLN A 412 -3.62 17.26 17.66
CA GLN A 412 -3.11 16.28 18.64
C GLN A 412 -4.11 15.82 19.71
N VAL A 413 -5.38 16.26 19.65
CA VAL A 413 -6.41 16.00 20.68
C VAL A 413 -6.74 14.52 20.89
N LEU A 414 -6.68 13.69 19.84
CA LEU A 414 -6.87 12.23 19.93
C LEU A 414 -5.56 11.42 19.91
N ASP A 415 -4.40 12.07 19.93
CA ASP A 415 -3.13 11.34 19.86
C ASP A 415 -2.98 10.39 21.06
N SER A 416 -2.80 9.10 20.75
CA SER A 416 -2.34 8.01 21.60
C SER A 416 -1.25 8.38 22.63
N GLN A 417 -0.37 9.32 22.32
CA GLN A 417 0.68 9.82 23.22
C GLN A 417 0.10 10.62 24.41
N ASN A 418 -0.96 11.39 24.17
CA ASN A 418 -1.54 12.36 25.09
C ASN A 418 -2.82 11.87 25.76
N LEU A 419 -3.62 11.07 25.05
CA LEU A 419 -4.94 10.61 25.50
C LEU A 419 -4.83 9.68 26.72
N LYS A 420 -5.79 9.77 27.65
CA LYS A 420 -5.83 8.99 28.89
C LYS A 420 -7.19 8.36 29.14
N ALA A 421 -7.21 7.16 29.72
CA ALA A 421 -8.43 6.50 30.18
C ALA A 421 -9.10 7.31 31.30
N ALA A 422 -10.44 7.28 31.36
CA ALA A 422 -11.22 7.96 32.39
C ALA A 422 -11.09 7.31 33.78
N ILE A 423 -10.69 6.04 33.83
CA ILE A 423 -10.63 5.21 35.05
C ILE A 423 -9.23 4.60 35.14
N LYS A 424 -8.66 4.58 36.35
CA LYS A 424 -7.35 3.95 36.62
C LYS A 424 -7.45 2.43 36.43
N VAL A 425 -6.53 1.85 35.67
CA VAL A 425 -6.46 0.40 35.45
C VAL A 425 -5.84 -0.26 36.68
N SER A 426 -6.61 -1.10 37.39
CA SER A 426 -6.15 -1.82 38.59
C SER A 426 -5.73 -3.28 38.32
N ASP A 427 -6.31 -3.89 37.28
CA ASP A 427 -6.28 -5.35 37.11
C ASP A 427 -5.25 -5.83 36.08
N LEU A 428 -4.57 -4.90 35.40
CA LEU A 428 -3.50 -5.20 34.44
C LEU A 428 -2.18 -5.51 35.19
N PRO A 429 -1.56 -6.69 35.00
CA PRO A 429 -0.27 -7.02 35.60
C PRO A 429 0.82 -5.98 35.27
N ALA A 430 1.58 -5.56 36.29
CA ALA A 430 2.64 -4.55 36.13
C ALA A 430 3.81 -4.99 35.24
N LYS A 431 3.95 -6.29 34.97
CA LYS A 431 4.87 -6.88 33.99
C LYS A 431 4.10 -7.81 33.06
N ALA A 432 4.47 -7.84 31.79
CA ALA A 432 4.04 -8.90 30.88
C ALA A 432 4.75 -10.23 31.19
N GLU A 433 4.11 -11.36 30.83
CA GLU A 433 4.74 -12.68 30.85
C GLU A 433 5.51 -12.98 29.57
N GLN A 434 5.15 -12.32 28.47
CA GLN A 434 5.70 -12.50 27.13
C GLN A 434 5.67 -11.14 26.41
N ALA A 435 6.66 -10.90 25.54
CA ALA A 435 6.65 -9.80 24.61
C ALA A 435 6.69 -10.33 23.17
N ILE A 436 5.98 -9.68 22.26
CA ILE A 436 6.02 -9.90 20.82
C ILE A 436 6.61 -8.63 20.20
N LEU A 437 7.57 -8.80 19.30
CA LEU A 437 8.26 -7.70 18.62
C LEU A 437 7.99 -7.83 17.13
N LEU A 438 7.34 -6.81 16.57
CA LEU A 438 6.94 -6.71 15.17
C LEU A 438 7.55 -5.43 14.57
N TYR A 439 8.07 -5.55 13.36
CA TYR A 439 8.48 -4.45 12.51
C TYR A 439 7.55 -4.42 11.30
N ALA A 440 6.84 -3.32 11.08
CA ALA A 440 6.00 -3.09 9.92
C ALA A 440 6.76 -2.23 8.91
N LYS A 441 6.75 -2.64 7.64
CA LYS A 441 7.36 -1.90 6.52
C LYS A 441 6.64 -2.21 5.21
N VAL A 442 6.59 -1.26 4.28
CA VAL A 442 6.29 -1.51 2.87
C VAL A 442 7.59 -1.49 2.07
N GLU A 443 7.92 -2.62 1.44
CA GLU A 443 9.16 -2.80 0.69
C GLU A 443 8.91 -2.94 -0.82
N LYS A 444 9.95 -2.62 -1.60
CA LYS A 444 9.95 -2.62 -3.06
C LYS A 444 11.14 -3.46 -3.52
N LEU A 445 11.00 -4.78 -3.46
CA LEU A 445 12.10 -5.71 -3.69
C LEU A 445 12.20 -6.05 -5.19
N ALA A 446 13.41 -6.19 -5.74
CA ALA A 446 13.57 -6.37 -7.19
C ALA A 446 12.96 -7.71 -7.67
N HIS A 447 12.99 -8.74 -6.82
CA HIS A 447 12.35 -10.04 -7.07
C HIS A 447 10.81 -10.03 -6.97
N MET A 448 10.20 -8.91 -6.55
CA MET A 448 8.74 -8.70 -6.50
C MET A 448 8.27 -7.71 -7.58
N ASP A 449 8.95 -7.68 -8.73
CA ASP A 449 8.74 -6.69 -9.83
C ASP A 449 8.82 -5.21 -9.35
N TYR A 450 9.47 -4.92 -8.22
CA TYR A 450 9.50 -3.62 -7.54
C TYR A 450 8.10 -3.07 -7.16
N ALA A 451 7.09 -3.93 -7.12
CA ALA A 451 5.77 -3.60 -6.60
C ALA A 451 5.84 -3.37 -5.07
N PRO A 452 5.10 -2.39 -4.52
CA PRO A 452 4.99 -2.27 -3.07
C PRO A 452 4.28 -3.49 -2.47
N VAL A 453 4.92 -4.06 -1.46
CA VAL A 453 4.47 -5.22 -0.68
C VAL A 453 4.72 -4.92 0.79
N GLY A 454 3.72 -5.17 1.63
CA GLY A 454 3.80 -5.05 3.07
C GLY A 454 4.44 -6.26 3.72
N PHE A 455 5.29 -6.00 4.71
CA PHE A 455 5.99 -7.00 5.49
C PHE A 455 5.77 -6.77 6.98
N ILE A 456 5.58 -7.88 7.70
CA ILE A 456 5.76 -7.93 9.15
C ILE A 456 7.03 -8.75 9.42
N ASN A 457 8.02 -8.10 10.04
CA ASN A 457 9.41 -8.56 10.17
C ASN A 457 10.09 -8.83 8.81
N HIS A 458 10.08 -10.09 8.35
CA HIS A 458 10.60 -10.52 7.05
C HIS A 458 9.57 -11.43 6.36
N THR A 459 8.28 -11.23 6.65
CA THR A 459 7.20 -12.07 6.15
C THR A 459 6.09 -11.20 5.60
N SER A 460 5.80 -11.36 4.31
CA SER A 460 4.57 -10.87 3.70
C SER A 460 3.50 -11.95 3.80
N TRP A 461 2.25 -11.57 4.04
CA TRP A 461 1.13 -12.50 4.16
C TRP A 461 0.69 -13.07 2.80
N THR A 462 0.10 -14.27 2.79
CA THR A 462 -0.67 -14.76 1.63
C THR A 462 -1.97 -15.47 2.05
N PRO A 463 -3.15 -15.11 1.49
CA PRO A 463 -4.42 -15.75 1.84
C PRO A 463 -4.49 -17.25 1.50
N GLN A 464 -4.79 -18.06 2.51
CA GLN A 464 -4.75 -19.53 2.40
C GLN A 464 -6.10 -20.16 2.01
N THR A 465 -6.07 -21.24 1.22
CA THR A 465 -7.28 -22.02 0.86
C THR A 465 -7.00 -23.52 0.95
N PRO A 466 -7.62 -24.27 1.88
CA PRO A 466 -8.61 -23.82 2.87
C PRO A 466 -8.03 -22.84 3.91
N PRO A 467 -8.89 -22.05 4.59
CA PRO A 467 -8.47 -21.01 5.51
C PRO A 467 -7.73 -21.58 6.74
N LEU A 468 -6.83 -20.80 7.35
CA LEU A 468 -5.95 -21.30 8.43
C LEU A 468 -6.68 -21.99 9.60
N LEU A 469 -7.86 -21.49 10.00
CA LEU A 469 -8.69 -22.10 11.07
C LEU A 469 -9.19 -23.52 10.73
N ALA A 470 -9.15 -23.91 9.46
CA ALA A 470 -9.48 -25.25 8.96
C ALA A 470 -8.23 -26.09 8.60
N GLN A 471 -7.02 -25.56 8.78
CA GLN A 471 -5.76 -26.26 8.53
C GLN A 471 -5.10 -26.79 9.82
N ASN A 472 -4.18 -27.74 9.68
CA ASN A 472 -3.24 -28.08 10.74
C ASN A 472 -2.03 -27.14 10.65
N ARG A 473 -1.48 -26.69 11.78
CA ARG A 473 -0.26 -25.86 11.83
C ARG A 473 0.91 -26.45 11.02
N THR A 474 1.01 -27.78 10.91
CA THR A 474 2.07 -28.44 10.13
C THR A 474 1.88 -28.38 8.60
N SER A 475 0.83 -27.74 8.09
CA SER A 475 0.65 -27.44 6.65
C SER A 475 0.71 -25.95 6.31
N TRP A 476 0.99 -25.08 7.28
CA TRP A 476 1.21 -23.65 7.06
C TRP A 476 2.56 -23.44 6.34
N ASP A 477 2.60 -22.50 5.40
CA ASP A 477 3.82 -22.14 4.65
C ASP A 477 4.63 -20.99 5.31
N GLU A 478 5.68 -20.52 4.64
CA GLU A 478 6.60 -19.52 5.19
C GLU A 478 6.01 -18.09 5.27
N ASN A 479 4.89 -17.84 4.59
CA ASN A 479 4.15 -16.56 4.67
C ASN A 479 3.36 -16.42 5.98
N GLN A 480 3.35 -17.46 6.83
CA GLN A 480 2.46 -17.58 7.99
C GLN A 480 3.16 -17.21 9.31
N LEU A 481 3.69 -15.97 9.38
CA LEU A 481 4.20 -15.41 10.64
C LEU A 481 3.02 -15.19 11.61
N VAL A 482 2.86 -16.14 12.53
CA VAL A 482 1.80 -16.14 13.55
C VAL A 482 2.41 -16.33 14.94
N PRO A 483 2.56 -15.27 15.75
CA PRO A 483 2.97 -15.41 17.16
C PRO A 483 1.96 -16.20 17.99
N PHE A 484 2.46 -17.04 18.90
CA PHE A 484 1.63 -17.90 19.77
C PHE A 484 1.63 -17.41 21.22
N ILE A 485 0.44 -17.37 21.82
CA ILE A 485 0.18 -17.01 23.21
C ILE A 485 -0.61 -18.14 23.88
N GLY A 486 -0.09 -18.67 24.99
CA GLY A 486 -0.77 -19.70 25.79
C GLY A 486 -1.74 -19.10 26.82
N ILE A 487 -3.02 -19.40 26.69
CA ILE A 487 -4.06 -19.05 27.68
C ILE A 487 -3.95 -20.00 28.89
N SER A 488 -4.27 -19.51 30.09
CA SER A 488 -4.33 -20.32 31.32
C SER A 488 -5.68 -20.17 32.01
N ASP A 489 -6.34 -21.30 32.29
CA ASP A 489 -7.60 -21.38 33.04
C ASP A 489 -7.55 -20.75 34.44
N SER A 490 -6.34 -20.54 34.96
CA SER A 490 -6.12 -20.06 36.33
C SER A 490 -6.16 -18.54 36.48
N LYS A 491 -5.63 -17.78 35.51
CA LYS A 491 -5.60 -16.32 35.45
C LYS A 491 -5.37 -15.82 34.02
N PRO A 492 -6.01 -14.71 33.59
CA PRO A 492 -5.63 -14.01 32.37
C PRO A 492 -4.19 -13.49 32.45
N LYS A 493 -3.46 -13.57 31.33
CA LYS A 493 -2.07 -13.12 31.22
C LYS A 493 -1.97 -11.77 30.52
N ARG A 494 -0.98 -10.96 30.90
CA ARG A 494 -0.53 -9.81 30.09
C ARG A 494 0.54 -10.26 29.10
N VAL A 495 0.33 -9.94 27.84
CA VAL A 495 1.35 -10.03 26.77
C VAL A 495 1.52 -8.64 26.18
N ASP A 496 2.75 -8.18 26.03
CA ASP A 496 3.03 -6.91 25.34
C ASP A 496 3.31 -7.17 23.86
N VAL A 497 2.75 -6.36 22.97
CA VAL A 497 3.07 -6.33 21.54
C VAL A 497 3.70 -4.98 21.24
N VAL A 498 4.94 -4.99 20.79
CA VAL A 498 5.64 -3.82 20.27
C VAL A 498 5.52 -3.85 18.75
N ILE A 499 4.92 -2.82 18.17
CA ILE A 499 4.89 -2.62 16.72
C ILE A 499 5.76 -1.41 16.41
N ASN A 500 6.90 -1.67 15.78
CA ASN A 500 7.77 -0.64 15.21
C ASN A 500 7.33 -0.37 13.77
N ASN A 501 7.28 0.90 13.39
CA ASN A 501 7.00 1.34 12.03
C ASN A 501 8.31 1.80 11.37
N LEU A 502 8.65 1.19 10.24
CA LEU A 502 9.85 1.48 9.44
C LEU A 502 9.54 2.30 8.17
N ASP A 503 8.30 2.78 8.02
CA ASP A 503 7.86 3.62 6.91
C ASP A 503 7.74 5.11 7.32
N ASP A 504 7.65 5.97 6.30
CA ASP A 504 7.59 7.44 6.45
C ASP A 504 6.18 8.03 6.64
N GLY A 505 5.15 7.19 6.48
CA GLY A 505 3.76 7.46 6.84
C GLY A 505 3.35 6.81 8.17
N ALA A 506 2.13 7.04 8.64
CA ALA A 506 1.59 6.46 9.86
C ALA A 506 0.54 5.38 9.58
N HIS A 507 0.60 4.24 10.27
CA HIS A 507 -0.14 3.02 9.93
C HIS A 507 -1.16 2.66 11.03
N PRO A 508 -2.48 2.74 10.78
CA PRO A 508 -3.49 2.29 11.74
C PRO A 508 -3.52 0.77 11.82
N PHE A 509 -2.96 0.17 12.85
CA PHE A 509 -3.05 -1.27 13.07
C PHE A 509 -4.32 -1.63 13.85
N HIS A 510 -5.15 -2.53 13.29
CA HIS A 510 -6.32 -3.11 13.94
C HIS A 510 -6.05 -4.55 14.39
N LEU A 511 -6.53 -4.93 15.58
CA LEU A 511 -6.48 -6.31 16.09
C LEU A 511 -7.89 -6.88 16.28
N HIS A 512 -8.19 -7.98 15.60
CA HIS A 512 -9.47 -8.69 15.74
C HIS A 512 -9.61 -9.38 17.11
N GLY A 513 -10.85 -9.54 17.57
CA GLY A 513 -11.20 -10.35 18.75
C GLY A 513 -10.70 -9.83 20.12
N HIS A 514 -9.94 -8.75 20.16
CA HIS A 514 -9.29 -8.22 21.35
C HIS A 514 -9.31 -6.68 21.34
N SER A 515 -9.26 -6.10 22.53
CA SER A 515 -9.05 -4.66 22.70
C SER A 515 -7.92 -4.46 23.71
N PHE A 516 -6.83 -3.86 23.25
CA PHE A 516 -5.55 -3.68 23.94
C PHE A 516 -5.49 -2.37 24.72
N TYR A 517 -4.60 -2.31 25.70
CA TYR A 517 -4.19 -1.06 26.34
C TYR A 517 -2.98 -0.47 25.61
N VAL A 518 -3.07 0.75 25.10
CA VAL A 518 -1.92 1.48 24.54
C VAL A 518 -1.10 2.01 25.73
N LEU A 519 0.02 1.34 26.02
CA LEU A 519 0.92 1.71 27.13
C LEU A 519 1.91 2.79 26.71
N SER A 520 2.31 2.79 25.45
CA SER A 520 3.19 3.79 24.87
C SER A 520 2.90 3.95 23.39
N SER A 521 3.16 5.16 22.90
CA SER A 521 3.21 5.52 21.49
C SER A 521 4.35 6.52 21.36
N TYR A 522 5.11 6.46 20.28
CA TYR A 522 6.25 7.34 20.04
C TYR A 522 6.38 7.63 18.54
N ARG A 523 6.32 8.93 18.20
CA ARG A 523 6.63 9.47 16.89
C ARG A 523 8.08 9.96 16.87
N ASN A 524 8.89 9.47 15.93
CA ASN A 524 10.25 10.00 15.79
C ASN A 524 10.19 11.47 15.32
N PRO A 525 10.91 12.41 15.95
CA PRO A 525 10.76 13.84 15.67
C PRO A 525 11.34 14.26 14.30
N GLY A 526 12.29 13.52 13.75
CA GLY A 526 12.88 13.77 12.42
C GLY A 526 12.60 12.64 11.42
N ARG A 527 13.06 12.81 10.18
CA ARG A 527 13.11 11.72 9.17
C ARG A 527 14.44 10.94 9.20
N GLY A 528 15.57 11.59 9.49
CA GLY A 528 16.91 10.96 9.53
C GLY A 528 17.23 10.02 10.70
N SER A 529 16.24 9.43 11.38
CA SER A 529 16.47 8.44 12.45
C SER A 529 15.27 7.53 12.67
N TRP A 530 15.50 6.34 13.23
CA TRP A 530 14.47 5.36 13.57
C TRP A 530 14.13 5.39 15.06
N GLY A 531 12.86 5.64 15.38
CA GLY A 531 12.31 5.59 16.72
C GLY A 531 11.87 4.19 17.17
N SER A 532 12.48 3.12 16.63
CA SER A 532 12.15 1.74 17.00
C SER A 532 12.47 1.41 18.45
N TYR A 533 11.63 0.62 19.10
CA TYR A 533 11.84 0.10 20.46
C TYR A 533 12.03 -1.42 20.44
N ASN A 534 12.90 -1.92 21.32
CA ASN A 534 13.14 -3.34 21.53
C ASN A 534 13.05 -3.66 23.03
N PRO A 535 12.02 -4.40 23.50
CA PRO A 535 11.81 -4.67 24.92
C PRO A 535 12.85 -5.61 25.55
N TYR A 536 13.76 -6.18 24.75
CA TYR A 536 14.78 -7.11 25.21
C TYR A 536 16.13 -6.46 25.56
N THR A 537 16.33 -5.16 25.29
CA THR A 537 17.58 -4.45 25.69
C THR A 537 17.65 -4.16 27.19
N GLY A 538 16.49 -4.14 27.87
CA GLY A 538 16.35 -3.72 29.26
C GLY A 538 16.15 -2.21 29.44
N GLU A 539 16.10 -1.45 28.35
CA GLU A 539 15.79 -0.02 28.34
C GLU A 539 14.27 0.20 28.36
N ALA A 540 13.84 1.40 28.77
CA ALA A 540 12.44 1.83 28.65
C ALA A 540 12.23 2.52 27.29
N PRO A 541 11.01 2.47 26.71
CA PRO A 541 10.71 3.27 25.52
C PRO A 541 10.78 4.78 25.87
N PRO A 542 11.03 5.68 24.90
CA PRO A 542 11.31 7.10 25.17
C PRO A 542 10.21 7.83 25.96
N ASN A 543 8.94 7.52 25.68
CA ASN A 543 7.78 8.08 26.37
C ASN A 543 7.38 7.30 27.65
N GLY A 544 8.14 6.27 28.04
CA GLY A 544 7.81 5.37 29.14
C GLY A 544 6.61 4.46 28.85
N LEU A 545 6.12 3.78 29.89
CA LEU A 545 4.90 2.95 29.85
C LEU A 545 3.87 3.52 30.83
N ASP A 546 2.71 3.95 30.33
CA ASP A 546 1.58 4.29 31.18
C ASP A 546 0.90 3.01 31.67
N LEU A 547 1.06 2.71 32.96
CA LEU A 547 0.40 1.58 33.63
C LEU A 547 -0.74 2.05 34.57
N GLU A 548 -1.07 3.35 34.57
CA GLU A 548 -2.10 3.90 35.43
C GLU A 548 -3.38 4.25 34.64
N PHE A 549 -3.26 4.99 33.56
CA PHE A 549 -4.39 5.43 32.72
C PHE A 549 -4.19 5.15 31.21
N PRO A 550 -3.60 4.02 30.78
CA PRO A 550 -3.45 3.70 29.36
C PRO A 550 -4.83 3.57 28.70
N VAL A 551 -5.00 4.20 27.54
CA VAL A 551 -6.24 4.11 26.77
C VAL A 551 -6.45 2.69 26.27
N ARG A 552 -7.70 2.22 26.31
CA ARG A 552 -8.07 0.93 25.73
C ARG A 552 -8.69 1.16 24.34
N LYS A 553 -8.22 0.42 23.34
CA LYS A 553 -8.54 0.59 21.92
C LYS A 553 -8.53 -0.77 21.21
N ASP A 554 -9.01 -0.82 19.97
CA ASP A 554 -8.89 -1.99 19.08
C ASP A 554 -8.28 -1.66 17.71
N THR A 555 -8.21 -0.38 17.34
CA THR A 555 -7.37 0.15 16.27
C THR A 555 -6.38 1.17 16.86
N VAL A 556 -5.17 1.30 16.35
CA VAL A 556 -4.22 2.34 16.79
C VAL A 556 -3.27 2.74 15.68
N SER A 557 -3.11 4.05 15.44
CA SER A 557 -2.06 4.56 14.56
C SER A 557 -0.67 4.36 15.15
N VAL A 558 0.18 3.65 14.43
CA VAL A 558 1.61 3.51 14.70
C VAL A 558 2.33 4.65 13.97
N PRO A 559 2.88 5.66 14.67
CA PRO A 559 3.40 6.87 14.02
C PRO A 559 4.58 6.59 13.08
N ARG A 560 4.79 7.46 12.09
CA ARG A 560 5.92 7.35 11.13
C ARG A 560 7.27 7.16 11.82
N ARG A 561 8.10 6.29 11.24
CA ARG A 561 9.46 5.94 11.71
C ARG A 561 9.52 5.65 13.22
N GLY A 562 8.41 5.22 13.85
CA GLY A 562 8.16 5.24 15.30
C GLY A 562 7.73 3.88 15.86
N HIS A 563 6.99 3.86 16.98
CA HIS A 563 6.43 2.62 17.53
C HIS A 563 5.22 2.82 18.45
N VAL A 564 4.54 1.71 18.76
CA VAL A 564 3.59 1.58 19.87
C VAL A 564 3.93 0.37 20.75
N VAL A 565 3.54 0.43 22.03
CA VAL A 565 3.59 -0.71 22.96
C VAL A 565 2.17 -0.98 23.47
N LEU A 566 1.63 -2.13 23.11
CA LEU A 566 0.25 -2.54 23.35
C LEU A 566 0.21 -3.69 24.36
N ALA A 567 -0.53 -3.57 25.45
CA ALA A 567 -0.76 -4.68 26.38
C ALA A 567 -2.07 -5.40 26.09
N LEU A 568 -1.96 -6.68 25.76
CA LEU A 568 -3.06 -7.61 25.56
C LEU A 568 -3.35 -8.41 26.82
N VAL A 569 -4.62 -8.74 27.00
CA VAL A 569 -5.08 -9.74 27.97
C VAL A 569 -5.40 -11.01 27.20
N ALA A 570 -4.70 -12.11 27.51
CA ALA A 570 -4.89 -13.39 26.84
C ALA A 570 -6.07 -14.18 27.45
N ASP A 571 -7.29 -13.91 26.97
CA ASP A 571 -8.53 -14.50 27.51
C ASP A 571 -9.55 -14.96 26.44
N ASN A 572 -9.23 -14.88 25.15
CA ASN A 572 -10.12 -15.23 24.04
C ASN A 572 -9.44 -16.22 23.04
N PRO A 573 -9.65 -17.54 23.20
CA PRO A 573 -9.05 -18.55 22.34
C PRO A 573 -9.48 -18.43 20.88
N GLY A 574 -8.56 -18.71 19.98
CA GLY A 574 -8.73 -18.56 18.53
C GLY A 574 -7.46 -18.06 17.88
N ILE A 575 -7.54 -17.76 16.59
CA ILE A 575 -6.48 -17.08 15.84
C ILE A 575 -7.09 -15.78 15.34
N TRP A 576 -6.40 -14.64 15.46
CA TRP A 576 -6.99 -13.31 15.21
C TRP A 576 -6.06 -12.43 14.36
N ALA A 577 -6.63 -11.66 13.44
CA ALA A 577 -5.88 -10.80 12.51
C ALA A 577 -5.34 -9.53 13.18
N LEU A 578 -4.11 -9.15 12.83
CA LEU A 578 -3.44 -7.91 13.17
C LEU A 578 -2.89 -7.29 11.88
N HIS A 579 -3.55 -6.26 11.36
CA HIS A 579 -3.22 -5.71 10.04
C HIS A 579 -3.30 -4.19 10.00
N CYS A 580 -2.61 -3.58 9.02
CA CYS A 580 -2.83 -2.18 8.70
C CYS A 580 -4.26 -1.98 8.16
N HIS A 581 -4.93 -0.92 8.59
CA HIS A 581 -6.32 -0.60 8.26
C HIS A 581 -6.44 0.42 7.11
N MET A 582 -5.31 0.91 6.59
CA MET A 582 -5.24 1.43 5.22
C MET A 582 -5.40 0.26 4.24
N LEU A 583 -6.37 0.38 3.35
CA LEU A 583 -6.90 -0.75 2.60
C LEU A 583 -5.93 -1.22 1.50
N VAL A 584 -5.13 -0.32 0.93
CA VAL A 584 -4.05 -0.70 0.01
C VAL A 584 -2.92 -1.48 0.70
N HIS A 585 -2.56 -1.13 1.93
CA HIS A 585 -1.56 -1.90 2.69
C HIS A 585 -2.09 -3.27 3.11
N MET A 586 -3.37 -3.34 3.52
CA MET A 586 -4.02 -4.62 3.84
C MET A 586 -4.10 -5.55 2.61
N ALA A 587 -4.46 -5.00 1.44
CA ALA A 587 -4.55 -5.73 0.18
C ALA A 587 -3.20 -5.89 -0.55
N ARG A 588 -2.12 -5.34 0.03
CA ARG A 588 -0.71 -5.64 -0.25
C ARG A 588 -0.04 -6.20 1.00
N ASP A 589 -0.77 -7.03 1.73
CA ASP A 589 -0.19 -8.04 2.62
C ASP A 589 0.56 -7.53 3.87
N LEU A 590 0.37 -6.26 4.27
CA LEU A 590 0.83 -5.69 5.56
C LEU A 590 -0.02 -6.20 6.73
N SER A 591 0.04 -7.51 6.95
CA SER A 591 -0.82 -8.29 7.84
C SER A 591 -0.03 -9.37 8.57
N THR A 592 -0.40 -9.63 9.82
CA THR A 592 0.01 -10.80 10.61
C THR A 592 -1.19 -11.26 11.45
N PHE A 593 -1.04 -12.36 12.20
CA PHE A 593 -2.12 -12.93 12.99
C PHE A 593 -1.55 -13.42 14.33
N ILE A 594 -2.32 -13.33 15.42
CA ILE A 594 -1.89 -13.80 16.73
C ILE A 594 -2.75 -15.01 17.13
N SER A 595 -2.10 -16.12 17.48
CA SER A 595 -2.74 -17.35 17.93
C SER A 595 -2.83 -17.40 19.46
N PHE A 596 -4.04 -17.55 19.98
CA PHE A 596 -4.33 -17.68 21.41
C PHE A 596 -4.84 -19.09 21.68
N VAL A 597 -4.00 -19.91 22.29
CA VAL A 597 -4.21 -21.36 22.42
C VAL A 597 -4.54 -21.70 23.88
N ASP A 598 -5.68 -22.34 24.12
CA ASP A 598 -6.03 -22.91 25.43
C ASP A 598 -5.55 -24.37 25.58
N GLY A 599 -5.56 -24.89 26.81
CA GLY A 599 -5.08 -26.25 27.11
C GLY A 599 -5.96 -27.39 26.54
N THR A 600 -7.07 -27.09 25.89
CA THR A 600 -8.00 -28.03 25.25
C THR A 600 -7.96 -27.98 23.72
N MET A 601 -7.42 -26.91 23.13
CA MET A 601 -6.84 -26.90 21.79
C MET A 601 -5.56 -27.75 21.77
N SER A 602 -5.75 -29.07 21.91
CA SER A 602 -4.67 -30.04 22.02
C SER A 602 -3.77 -30.01 20.78
N ASP A 603 -2.46 -30.00 21.01
CA ASP A 603 -1.43 -30.15 19.98
C ASP A 603 -1.41 -31.59 19.42
N THR A 604 -2.46 -31.97 18.69
CA THR A 604 -2.65 -33.27 18.05
C THR A 604 -1.77 -33.44 16.80
N ALA A 605 -0.50 -33.12 16.97
CA ALA A 605 0.60 -33.37 16.04
C ALA A 605 1.85 -33.97 16.74
N GLU A 606 1.82 -34.23 18.06
CA GLU A 606 2.95 -34.92 18.72
C GLU A 606 3.18 -36.33 18.10
N PRO A 607 4.44 -36.70 17.79
CA PRO A 607 4.70 -37.63 16.70
C PRO A 607 4.65 -39.11 17.11
N THR A 608 3.83 -39.90 16.39
CA THR A 608 3.93 -41.37 16.41
C THR A 608 5.23 -41.85 15.77
N ARG A 609 6.32 -41.88 16.55
CA ARG A 609 7.62 -42.47 16.18
C ARG A 609 7.53 -43.98 15.93
N ARG A 610 6.92 -44.43 14.82
CA ARG A 610 7.07 -45.77 14.18
C ARG A 610 6.18 -45.97 12.93
N ALA A 611 6.44 -45.27 11.82
CA ALA A 611 6.08 -45.71 10.45
C ALA A 611 6.57 -44.75 9.33
N SER A 612 7.87 -44.42 9.28
CA SER A 612 8.42 -43.61 8.16
C SER A 612 9.76 -44.17 7.66
N ALA A 613 9.70 -45.35 7.05
CA ALA A 613 10.83 -46.01 6.38
C ALA A 613 10.50 -46.51 4.96
N ASP A 614 9.21 -46.79 4.67
CA ASP A 614 8.77 -47.43 3.42
C ASP A 614 7.90 -46.54 2.49
N ALA A 615 7.61 -45.30 2.87
CA ALA A 615 6.77 -44.40 2.06
C ALA A 615 7.51 -43.78 0.85
N ALA A 616 8.84 -43.78 0.85
CA ALA A 616 9.68 -43.09 -0.15
C ALA A 616 9.74 -43.76 -1.55
N ALA A 617 8.91 -44.78 -1.82
CA ALA A 617 9.17 -45.73 -2.91
C ALA A 617 7.96 -46.23 -3.73
N ARG A 618 6.93 -45.40 -4.04
CA ARG A 618 5.85 -45.86 -4.98
C ARG A 618 4.97 -44.85 -5.76
N THR A 619 5.50 -43.72 -6.27
CA THR A 619 4.72 -42.82 -7.18
C THR A 619 5.54 -42.17 -8.33
N LYS A 620 6.32 -42.96 -9.08
CA LYS A 620 6.97 -42.47 -10.33
C LYS A 620 6.09 -42.64 -11.58
N SER A 621 4.97 -41.91 -11.64
CA SER A 621 4.18 -41.74 -12.87
C SER A 621 4.84 -40.67 -13.77
N LYS A 622 5.34 -41.06 -14.94
CA LYS A 622 6.02 -40.15 -15.88
C LYS A 622 5.08 -39.04 -16.40
N PRO A 623 5.47 -37.75 -16.33
CA PRO A 623 4.91 -36.73 -17.20
C PRO A 623 5.15 -37.10 -18.67
N ARG A 624 4.18 -36.78 -19.53
CA ARG A 624 4.23 -37.08 -20.97
C ARG A 624 4.81 -35.88 -21.70
N SER A 625 5.93 -36.07 -22.38
CA SER A 625 6.71 -34.98 -23.00
C SER A 625 5.89 -34.12 -23.97
N PRO A 626 5.89 -32.78 -23.83
CA PRO A 626 5.57 -31.88 -24.93
C PRO A 626 6.46 -32.18 -26.15
N ARG A 627 5.90 -31.99 -27.35
CA ARG A 627 6.58 -32.32 -28.61
C ARG A 627 7.62 -31.26 -28.92
N ALA A 628 8.90 -31.61 -28.89
CA ALA A 628 9.99 -30.67 -29.08
C ALA A 628 9.90 -29.89 -30.42
N SER A 629 9.61 -28.60 -30.32
CA SER A 629 10.13 -27.62 -31.26
C SER A 629 11.65 -27.56 -31.07
N LYS A 630 12.42 -27.52 -32.15
CA LYS A 630 13.88 -27.43 -32.06
C LYS A 630 14.24 -26.00 -31.65
N SER A 631 14.62 -25.79 -30.39
CA SER A 631 15.35 -24.58 -30.03
C SER A 631 16.63 -24.53 -30.87
N ARG A 632 16.89 -23.39 -31.50
CA ARG A 632 18.20 -23.12 -32.09
C ARG A 632 19.11 -22.78 -30.92
N SER A 633 20.27 -23.42 -30.85
CA SER A 633 21.39 -22.90 -30.05
C SER A 633 21.61 -21.42 -30.41
N PRO A 634 21.86 -20.53 -29.44
CA PRO A 634 22.15 -19.13 -29.74
C PRO A 634 23.47 -19.04 -30.52
N THR A 635 23.36 -18.99 -31.84
CA THR A 635 24.49 -18.66 -32.71
C THR A 635 24.84 -17.22 -32.44
N ALA A 636 26.04 -16.98 -31.90
CA ALA A 636 26.52 -15.64 -31.57
C ALA A 636 26.30 -14.67 -32.72
N SER A 637 25.37 -13.73 -32.52
CA SER A 637 25.19 -12.61 -33.45
C SER A 637 26.43 -11.73 -33.33
N LYS A 638 27.23 -11.65 -34.39
CA LYS A 638 28.19 -10.56 -34.54
C LYS A 638 27.42 -9.30 -34.94
N SER A 639 26.74 -8.71 -33.97
CA SER A 639 26.33 -7.31 -34.03
C SER A 639 27.58 -6.46 -34.31
N PRO A 640 27.52 -5.45 -35.20
CA PRO A 640 28.64 -4.55 -35.39
C PRO A 640 28.95 -3.82 -34.08
N SER A 641 30.23 -3.57 -33.78
CA SER A 641 30.60 -2.56 -32.79
C SER A 641 29.97 -1.22 -33.24
N PRO A 642 29.31 -0.47 -32.35
CA PRO A 642 28.73 0.82 -32.72
C PRO A 642 29.84 1.76 -33.22
N PRO A 643 29.56 2.62 -34.22
CA PRO A 643 30.51 3.64 -34.63
C PRO A 643 30.75 4.60 -33.46
N ALA A 644 32.00 4.76 -33.05
CA ALA A 644 32.34 5.72 -31.99
C ALA A 644 31.88 7.13 -32.40
N ALA A 645 30.97 7.72 -31.62
CA ALA A 645 30.52 9.08 -31.82
C ALA A 645 31.73 10.02 -31.71
N THR A 646 31.95 10.85 -32.72
CA THR A 646 33.08 11.80 -32.74
C THR A 646 32.85 12.87 -31.68
N SER A 647 33.67 12.86 -30.63
CA SER A 647 33.61 13.79 -29.50
C SER A 647 33.57 15.25 -29.95
N GLY A 648 32.49 15.95 -29.61
CA GLY A 648 32.45 17.41 -29.66
C GLY A 648 33.11 18.02 -28.41
N PRO A 649 33.53 19.29 -28.44
CA PRO A 649 33.79 20.02 -27.20
C PRO A 649 32.49 20.21 -26.42
N ILE A 650 32.58 20.33 -25.09
CA ILE A 650 31.41 20.69 -24.27
C ILE A 650 30.81 22.02 -24.76
N LEU A 651 29.51 22.04 -25.01
CA LEU A 651 28.78 23.22 -25.47
C LEU A 651 28.65 24.24 -24.34
N ASP A 652 28.82 25.52 -24.68
CA ASP A 652 28.74 26.65 -23.74
C ASP A 652 27.34 26.74 -23.10
N PRO A 653 27.20 27.08 -21.80
CA PRO A 653 25.89 27.24 -21.16
C PRO A 653 24.91 28.14 -21.90
N GLN A 654 25.40 29.19 -22.58
CA GLN A 654 24.57 30.11 -23.37
C GLN A 654 23.85 29.42 -24.53
N HIS A 655 24.36 28.28 -25.02
CA HIS A 655 23.68 27.47 -26.03
C HIS A 655 22.32 26.97 -25.53
N TRP A 656 22.24 26.47 -24.30
CA TRP A 656 21.00 25.92 -23.75
C TRP A 656 19.98 27.00 -23.40
N ALA A 657 20.44 28.20 -23.01
CA ALA A 657 19.58 29.37 -22.92
C ALA A 657 18.97 29.72 -24.29
N GLN A 658 19.79 29.79 -25.35
CA GLN A 658 19.33 30.09 -26.71
C GLN A 658 18.37 29.03 -27.27
N VAL A 659 18.68 27.74 -27.09
CA VAL A 659 17.79 26.63 -27.50
C VAL A 659 16.44 26.71 -26.78
N ASN A 660 16.44 27.09 -25.50
CA ASN A 660 15.21 27.26 -24.73
C ASN A 660 14.43 28.50 -25.17
N GLU A 661 15.09 29.61 -25.52
CA GLU A 661 14.44 30.82 -26.07
C GLU A 661 13.85 30.57 -27.48
N GLU A 662 14.56 29.87 -28.36
CA GLU A 662 14.08 29.49 -29.70
C GLU A 662 12.89 28.53 -29.61
N GLN A 663 12.92 27.55 -28.69
CA GLN A 663 11.80 26.62 -28.47
C GLN A 663 10.60 27.32 -27.83
N ALA A 664 10.81 28.19 -26.84
CA ALA A 664 9.72 28.98 -26.25
C ALA A 664 9.07 29.94 -27.26
N GLN A 665 9.83 30.48 -28.22
CA GLN A 665 9.28 31.26 -29.34
C GLN A 665 8.47 30.39 -30.30
N ALA A 666 8.96 29.20 -30.66
CA ALA A 666 8.23 28.26 -31.51
C ALA A 666 6.96 27.69 -30.84
N GLU A 667 6.96 27.54 -29.52
CA GLU A 667 5.79 27.16 -28.72
C GLU A 667 4.79 28.33 -28.60
N ALA A 668 5.27 29.57 -28.39
CA ALA A 668 4.43 30.76 -28.36
C ALA A 668 3.79 31.14 -29.72
N GLU A 669 4.39 30.74 -30.84
CA GLU A 669 3.77 30.83 -32.17
C GLU A 669 2.83 29.64 -32.49
N GLY A 670 2.69 28.66 -31.58
CA GLY A 670 2.00 27.38 -31.84
C GLY A 670 1.02 26.87 -30.78
N ALA A 671 0.85 27.57 -29.65
CA ALA A 671 0.03 27.12 -28.52
C ALA A 671 -1.18 28.04 -28.23
N ASP A 672 -2.36 27.43 -28.07
CA ASP A 672 -3.33 27.91 -27.07
C ASP A 672 -2.82 27.48 -25.68
N ASP A 673 -3.03 28.31 -24.65
CA ASP A 673 -2.45 28.17 -23.30
C ASP A 673 -2.62 26.78 -22.67
N ASP A 674 -1.56 26.28 -21.99
CA ASP A 674 -1.76 25.76 -20.63
C ASP A 674 -0.50 25.79 -19.72
N ASN A 675 -0.74 26.16 -18.47
CA ASN A 675 0.06 26.11 -17.23
C ASN A 675 1.51 26.68 -17.14
N SER A 676 1.82 27.27 -15.98
CA SER A 676 3.20 27.48 -15.50
C SER A 676 3.30 27.23 -13.98
N ASP A 677 4.23 26.35 -13.58
CA ASP A 677 4.43 25.95 -12.19
C ASP A 677 5.54 26.77 -11.52
N ALA A 678 5.35 27.09 -10.24
CA ALA A 678 6.34 27.79 -9.41
C ALA A 678 6.83 26.87 -8.28
N ASP A 679 8.14 26.62 -8.25
CA ASP A 679 8.82 25.82 -7.23
C ASP A 679 8.96 26.59 -5.89
N SER A 680 9.11 25.89 -4.78
CA SER A 680 9.32 26.46 -3.45
C SER A 680 10.09 25.51 -2.54
N THR A 681 11.37 25.82 -2.32
CA THR A 681 12.31 25.01 -1.53
C THR A 681 12.18 25.25 -0.03
N LEU A 682 12.52 24.22 0.76
CA LEU A 682 12.69 24.30 2.21
C LEU A 682 14.02 23.66 2.64
N ASP A 683 14.58 24.18 3.74
CA ASP A 683 15.97 24.00 4.15
C ASP A 683 16.05 23.25 5.51
N PRO A 684 16.86 22.18 5.65
CA PRO A 684 16.93 21.38 6.89
C PRO A 684 18.18 21.70 7.74
N ASP A 685 18.06 21.75 9.07
CA ASP A 685 19.24 21.85 9.95
C ASP A 685 19.16 21.08 11.29
N ASN A 686 20.18 20.24 11.48
CA ASN A 686 20.78 19.69 12.71
C ASN A 686 20.07 18.71 13.68
N ALA A 687 20.91 18.01 14.45
CA ALA A 687 20.61 16.73 15.12
C ALA A 687 21.20 16.61 16.55
N SER A 688 20.79 15.58 17.31
CA SER A 688 21.44 15.04 18.54
C SER A 688 20.59 13.91 19.16
N SER A 689 21.09 12.89 19.88
CA SER A 689 22.30 12.03 19.80
C SER A 689 22.14 10.88 20.82
N THR A 690 22.60 9.65 20.56
CA THR A 690 23.85 9.01 21.06
C THR A 690 23.72 7.49 20.84
N ALA A 691 24.74 6.63 20.68
CA ALA A 691 26.18 6.75 20.43
C ALA A 691 26.70 5.34 20.00
N SER A 692 27.78 5.12 19.25
CA SER A 692 28.73 6.05 18.61
C SER A 692 29.32 5.45 17.31
N ILE A 693 29.01 6.06 16.16
CA ILE A 693 30.00 6.28 15.09
C ILE A 693 30.66 7.64 15.39
N THR A 694 31.90 7.88 14.98
CA THR A 694 32.51 9.23 15.08
C THR A 694 31.71 10.21 14.23
N SER A 695 31.21 11.30 14.83
CA SER A 695 30.25 12.22 14.19
C SER A 695 30.68 12.71 12.80
N SER A 696 31.99 12.89 12.62
CA SER A 696 32.59 13.40 11.39
C SER A 696 32.53 12.45 10.18
N ILE A 697 32.11 11.19 10.37
CA ILE A 697 31.80 10.26 9.25
C ILE A 697 30.40 10.53 8.65
N LEU A 698 29.49 11.15 9.42
CA LEU A 698 28.13 11.48 8.98
C LEU A 698 27.99 12.94 8.49
N GLU A 699 29.10 13.70 8.48
CA GLU A 699 29.17 15.07 7.96
C GLU A 699 29.27 15.05 6.43
N TYR A 700 28.14 14.80 5.74
CA TYR A 700 28.03 14.94 4.29
C TYR A 700 28.35 16.37 3.83
N ARG A 701 28.95 16.52 2.64
CA ARG A 701 29.12 17.83 2.00
C ARG A 701 27.84 18.17 1.22
N THR A 702 27.34 19.39 1.38
CA THR A 702 26.16 19.87 0.64
C THR A 702 26.61 20.75 -0.53
N ILE A 703 26.16 20.44 -1.74
CA ILE A 703 26.41 21.25 -2.95
C ILE A 703 25.04 21.59 -3.54
N HIS A 704 24.71 22.90 -3.58
CA HIS A 704 23.42 23.41 -4.08
C HIS A 704 22.15 22.79 -3.44
N GLY A 705 22.26 22.22 -2.23
CA GLY A 705 21.16 21.57 -1.50
C GLY A 705 21.12 20.04 -1.64
N ARG A 706 21.95 19.45 -2.51
CA ARG A 706 22.11 17.99 -2.64
C ARG A 706 23.28 17.51 -1.79
N THR A 707 23.17 16.31 -1.20
CA THR A 707 24.23 15.76 -0.33
C THR A 707 25.16 14.82 -1.08
N TYR A 708 26.42 14.81 -0.67
CA TYR A 708 27.49 14.00 -1.23
C TYR A 708 28.42 13.49 -0.12
N HIS A 709 29.23 12.47 -0.41
CA HIS A 709 30.25 11.97 0.52
C HIS A 709 31.20 13.09 1.02
N SER A 710 31.64 12.98 2.27
CA SER A 710 32.51 13.94 2.94
C SER A 710 33.92 13.99 2.35
N GLU A 711 34.62 15.12 2.46
CA GLU A 711 36.04 15.23 2.03
C GLU A 711 37.03 14.90 3.18
N GLN A 712 36.56 14.21 4.22
CA GLN A 712 37.38 13.76 5.36
C GLN A 712 38.20 12.50 5.03
N GLY A 713 39.11 12.67 4.08
CA GLY A 713 39.93 11.62 3.49
C GLY A 713 40.11 11.90 1.99
N ASN A 714 41.09 11.27 1.35
CA ASN A 714 41.42 11.55 -0.06
C ASN A 714 40.40 10.98 -1.07
N ALA A 715 39.23 10.53 -0.61
CA ALA A 715 38.16 9.98 -1.42
C ALA A 715 37.30 11.11 -2.00
N GLN A 716 37.00 11.04 -3.30
CA GLN A 716 36.13 11.99 -3.98
C GLN A 716 35.10 11.23 -4.79
N TYR A 717 33.93 11.01 -4.20
CA TYR A 717 32.77 10.44 -4.90
C TYR A 717 32.02 11.55 -5.67
N TRP A 718 31.30 11.15 -6.72
CA TRP A 718 30.73 12.09 -7.69
C TRP A 718 29.19 12.14 -7.71
N ALA A 719 28.50 11.05 -7.39
CA ALA A 719 27.03 11.04 -7.35
C ALA A 719 26.51 11.54 -6.00
N SER A 720 25.28 12.07 -6.00
CA SER A 720 24.57 12.45 -4.79
C SER A 720 24.18 11.22 -3.97
N ASN A 721 23.90 11.41 -2.68
CA ASN A 721 23.60 10.32 -1.74
C ASN A 721 22.39 10.58 -0.83
N ASP A 722 21.57 11.57 -1.20
CA ASP A 722 20.29 11.89 -0.58
C ASP A 722 19.15 10.96 -1.03
N GLU A 723 18.02 11.02 -0.31
CA GLU A 723 16.85 10.15 -0.46
C GLU A 723 16.30 10.12 -1.90
N GLN A 724 16.37 11.24 -2.63
CA GLN A 724 15.91 11.34 -4.03
C GLN A 724 16.79 10.54 -5.00
N GLN A 725 18.12 10.58 -4.83
CA GLN A 725 19.06 9.82 -5.66
C GLN A 725 19.06 8.33 -5.28
N ASN A 726 18.86 8.00 -3.99
CA ASN A 726 18.82 6.63 -3.50
C ASN A 726 17.62 5.85 -4.07
N ASP A 727 16.41 6.45 -4.05
CA ASP A 727 15.19 5.84 -4.62
C ASP A 727 15.29 5.64 -6.15
N LEU A 728 16.14 6.42 -6.84
CA LEU A 728 16.49 6.27 -8.26
C LEU A 728 17.56 5.18 -8.49
N MET A 729 18.50 4.99 -7.57
CA MET A 729 19.46 3.89 -7.60
C MET A 729 18.76 2.54 -7.41
N ASP A 730 17.78 2.47 -6.51
CA ASP A 730 16.94 1.27 -6.29
C ASP A 730 16.06 0.95 -7.51
N LEU A 731 15.39 1.96 -8.08
CA LEU A 731 14.66 1.81 -9.35
C LEU A 731 15.59 1.29 -10.47
N THR A 732 16.86 1.74 -10.49
CA THR A 732 17.83 1.28 -11.48
C THR A 732 18.32 -0.14 -11.22
N HIS A 733 18.35 -0.61 -9.97
CA HIS A 733 18.58 -2.03 -9.70
C HIS A 733 17.51 -2.91 -10.35
N HIS A 734 16.23 -2.55 -10.24
CA HIS A 734 15.15 -3.27 -10.92
C HIS A 734 15.29 -3.22 -12.45
N ILE A 735 15.60 -2.04 -13.04
CA ILE A 735 15.84 -1.88 -14.49
C ILE A 735 16.94 -2.83 -15.00
N LEU A 736 18.06 -2.92 -14.29
CA LEU A 736 19.17 -3.80 -14.67
C LEU A 736 18.79 -5.28 -14.49
N THR A 737 18.06 -5.63 -13.44
CA THR A 737 17.57 -6.99 -13.17
C THR A 737 16.65 -7.50 -14.29
N LEU A 738 15.75 -6.65 -14.80
CA LEU A 738 14.94 -6.93 -16.00
C LEU A 738 15.83 -7.19 -17.24
N GLY A 739 16.86 -6.37 -17.45
CA GLY A 739 17.80 -6.50 -18.57
C GLY A 739 18.61 -7.80 -18.57
N LEU A 740 18.75 -8.45 -17.42
CA LEU A 740 19.45 -9.72 -17.23
C LEU A 740 18.53 -10.96 -17.34
N GLY A 741 17.22 -10.71 -17.54
CA GLY A 741 16.18 -11.73 -17.55
C GLY A 741 15.91 -12.26 -16.14
N ASP A 742 15.58 -11.34 -15.23
CA ASP A 742 15.15 -11.55 -13.85
C ASP A 742 16.21 -12.27 -13.00
N LYS A 743 17.43 -11.70 -12.99
CA LYS A 743 18.61 -12.25 -12.28
C LYS A 743 19.48 -11.16 -11.66
N LEU A 744 20.08 -11.51 -10.53
CA LEU A 744 21.07 -10.69 -9.83
C LEU A 744 22.52 -10.91 -10.33
N HIS A 745 22.79 -11.99 -11.09
CA HIS A 745 24.11 -12.28 -11.65
C HIS A 745 24.05 -13.15 -12.92
N LEU A 746 25.14 -13.18 -13.70
CA LEU A 746 25.34 -14.07 -14.86
C LEU A 746 26.41 -15.14 -14.64
N ALA A 747 27.30 -14.94 -13.67
CA ALA A 747 28.31 -15.90 -13.26
C ALA A 747 27.68 -17.25 -12.90
N PRO A 748 28.26 -18.39 -13.32
CA PRO A 748 27.70 -19.72 -13.07
C PRO A 748 28.03 -20.18 -11.64
N LEU A 749 27.46 -19.47 -10.66
CA LEU A 749 27.54 -19.78 -9.24
C LEU A 749 26.90 -21.12 -8.95
N LYS A 750 27.28 -21.68 -7.80
CA LYS A 750 26.77 -22.95 -7.29
C LYS A 750 26.41 -22.76 -5.82
N GLU A 751 25.14 -22.95 -5.51
CA GLU A 751 24.58 -22.80 -4.17
C GLU A 751 25.38 -23.64 -3.15
N GLU A 752 25.77 -24.87 -3.51
CA GLU A 752 26.55 -25.76 -2.63
C GLU A 752 28.02 -25.35 -2.42
N LYS A 753 28.48 -24.27 -3.06
CA LYS A 753 29.81 -23.65 -2.89
C LYS A 753 29.76 -22.20 -2.39
N LEU A 754 28.58 -21.57 -2.34
CA LEU A 754 28.44 -20.15 -2.02
C LEU A 754 28.28 -19.98 -0.50
N HIS A 755 29.32 -19.47 0.17
CA HIS A 755 29.31 -19.27 1.62
C HIS A 755 29.60 -17.82 2.01
N GLN A 756 30.45 -17.11 1.26
CA GLN A 756 30.70 -15.68 1.42
C GLN A 756 30.69 -14.96 0.07
N ALA A 757 29.87 -13.91 -0.02
CA ALA A 757 29.81 -13.00 -1.16
C ALA A 757 30.11 -11.56 -0.71
N ILE A 758 30.71 -10.76 -1.60
CA ILE A 758 30.99 -9.34 -1.35
C ILE A 758 30.37 -8.50 -2.46
N ASP A 759 29.74 -7.38 -2.10
CA ASP A 759 29.23 -6.36 -3.03
C ASP A 759 30.05 -5.08 -2.86
N ILE A 760 30.92 -4.76 -3.82
CA ILE A 760 31.86 -3.62 -3.73
C ILE A 760 31.24 -2.39 -4.41
N GLY A 761 30.98 -1.34 -3.62
CA GLY A 761 30.21 -0.18 -4.06
C GLY A 761 28.71 -0.46 -3.99
N THR A 762 28.24 -1.01 -2.87
CA THR A 762 26.89 -1.55 -2.71
C THR A 762 25.78 -0.48 -2.80
N GLY A 763 26.12 0.81 -2.71
CA GLY A 763 25.16 1.91 -2.84
C GLY A 763 24.14 1.89 -1.71
N THR A 764 22.86 1.76 -2.03
CA THR A 764 21.76 1.54 -1.07
C THR A 764 21.83 0.17 -0.37
N GLY A 765 22.62 -0.78 -0.87
CA GLY A 765 22.64 -2.14 -0.35
C GLY A 765 21.56 -3.07 -0.93
N ILE A 766 20.69 -2.57 -1.82
CA ILE A 766 19.53 -3.34 -2.32
C ILE A 766 19.93 -4.64 -3.02
N TRP A 767 21.02 -4.65 -3.81
CA TRP A 767 21.50 -5.88 -4.46
C TRP A 767 22.00 -6.90 -3.43
N ALA A 768 22.70 -6.45 -2.39
CA ALA A 768 23.16 -7.30 -1.30
C ALA A 768 22.00 -7.92 -0.50
N ILE A 769 20.87 -7.20 -0.40
CA ILE A 769 19.63 -7.68 0.22
C ILE A 769 18.92 -8.72 -0.66
N ASP A 770 18.58 -8.36 -1.91
CA ASP A 770 17.93 -9.29 -2.86
C ASP A 770 18.79 -10.58 -3.08
N PHE A 771 20.13 -10.46 -3.05
CA PHE A 771 21.05 -11.61 -3.17
C PHE A 771 21.12 -12.45 -1.88
N ALA A 772 20.97 -11.84 -0.71
CA ALA A 772 20.91 -12.54 0.57
C ALA A 772 19.60 -13.32 0.75
N ASP A 773 18.48 -12.78 0.24
CA ASP A 773 17.19 -13.46 0.17
C ASP A 773 17.21 -14.60 -0.86
N GLN A 774 17.90 -14.41 -2.00
CA GLN A 774 18.13 -15.50 -2.97
C GLN A 774 19.04 -16.61 -2.42
N TYR A 775 20.00 -16.27 -1.54
CA TYR A 775 21.01 -17.18 -1.01
C TYR A 775 21.12 -17.14 0.53
N PRO A 776 20.07 -17.57 1.27
CA PRO A 776 20.03 -17.49 2.74
C PRO A 776 21.05 -18.38 3.48
N GLY A 777 21.77 -19.24 2.75
CA GLY A 777 22.90 -20.03 3.27
C GLY A 777 24.28 -19.35 3.16
N ALA A 778 24.36 -18.17 2.54
CA ALA A 778 25.59 -17.40 2.36
C ALA A 778 25.58 -16.13 3.24
N GLU A 779 26.77 -15.70 3.68
CA GLU A 779 27.00 -14.41 4.33
C GLU A 779 27.39 -13.37 3.27
N ILE A 780 26.66 -12.24 3.23
CA ILE A 780 26.86 -11.17 2.25
C ILE A 780 27.46 -9.96 2.99
N ILE A 781 28.56 -9.43 2.47
CA ILE A 781 29.17 -8.17 2.96
C ILE A 781 29.09 -7.13 1.84
N GLY A 782 28.24 -6.13 2.00
CA GLY A 782 28.25 -4.94 1.14
C GLY A 782 29.24 -3.91 1.67
N THR A 783 30.06 -3.34 0.80
CA THR A 783 30.95 -2.22 1.15
C THR A 783 30.60 -0.97 0.37
N ASP A 784 30.60 0.18 1.06
CA ASP A 784 30.47 1.49 0.42
C ASP A 784 31.31 2.53 1.16
N LEU A 785 31.56 3.64 0.49
CA LEU A 785 32.20 4.82 1.07
C LEU A 785 31.21 5.65 1.90
N SER A 786 29.91 5.67 1.53
CA SER A 786 28.85 6.43 2.22
C SER A 786 27.92 5.52 3.03
N PRO A 787 27.62 5.83 4.31
CA PRO A 787 26.68 5.06 5.12
C PRO A 787 25.21 5.43 4.80
N ILE A 788 24.72 4.98 3.64
CA ILE A 788 23.35 5.21 3.14
C ILE A 788 22.48 3.94 3.11
N GLN A 789 23.03 2.81 3.57
CA GLN A 789 22.37 1.51 3.54
C GLN A 789 21.33 1.39 4.68
N PRO A 790 20.24 0.62 4.50
CA PRO A 790 19.21 0.45 5.53
C PRO A 790 19.74 -0.32 6.75
N SER A 791 19.25 0.03 7.93
CA SER A 791 19.52 -0.70 9.18
C SER A 791 18.63 -1.92 9.40
N TRP A 792 17.61 -2.11 8.57
CA TRP A 792 16.76 -3.31 8.52
C TRP A 792 17.12 -4.09 7.25
N VAL A 793 17.71 -5.28 7.45
CA VAL A 793 18.20 -6.17 6.37
C VAL A 793 18.08 -7.64 6.79
N PRO A 794 18.14 -8.59 5.84
CA PRO A 794 18.23 -10.02 6.16
C PRO A 794 19.39 -10.34 7.11
N PRO A 795 19.24 -11.34 8.00
CA PRO A 795 20.20 -11.60 9.10
C PRO A 795 21.58 -12.11 8.64
N ASN A 796 21.74 -12.38 7.35
CA ASN A 796 22.99 -12.77 6.68
C ASN A 796 23.66 -11.62 5.89
N VAL A 797 23.09 -10.40 5.89
CA VAL A 797 23.71 -9.18 5.31
C VAL A 797 24.49 -8.40 6.37
N LYS A 798 25.62 -7.83 5.98
CA LYS A 798 26.37 -6.81 6.73
C LYS A 798 26.81 -5.69 5.80
N PHE A 799 26.90 -4.48 6.34
CA PHE A 799 27.47 -3.32 5.65
C PHE A 799 28.70 -2.81 6.38
N GLU A 800 29.78 -2.55 5.64
CA GLU A 800 31.05 -2.05 6.17
C GLU A 800 31.48 -0.81 5.38
N ILE A 801 31.93 0.25 6.08
CA ILE A 801 32.36 1.50 5.44
C ILE A 801 33.80 1.34 4.96
N GLU A 802 34.00 1.16 3.64
CA GLU A 802 35.30 0.92 3.04
C GLU A 802 35.50 1.68 1.71
N ASP A 803 36.67 2.31 1.57
CA ASP A 803 37.08 2.99 0.34
C ASP A 803 37.74 1.97 -0.60
N CYS A 804 36.98 1.45 -1.56
CA CYS A 804 37.42 0.44 -2.53
C CYS A 804 38.61 0.86 -3.42
N THR A 805 39.06 2.12 -3.35
CA THR A 805 40.26 2.62 -4.04
C THR A 805 41.56 2.47 -3.23
N ARG A 806 41.49 1.82 -2.05
CA ARG A 806 42.63 1.51 -1.16
C ARG A 806 42.86 0.00 -1.04
N ASP A 807 43.86 -0.41 -0.25
CA ASP A 807 44.05 -1.81 0.15
C ASP A 807 42.77 -2.33 0.86
N TRP A 808 42.18 -3.43 0.41
CA TRP A 808 40.91 -3.93 0.96
C TRP A 808 41.14 -4.66 2.28
N THR A 809 40.24 -4.51 3.26
CA THR A 809 40.41 -5.15 4.58
C THR A 809 40.24 -6.67 4.55
N PHE A 810 39.62 -7.20 3.48
CA PHE A 810 39.41 -8.62 3.26
C PHE A 810 40.72 -9.40 3.14
N LYS A 811 40.70 -10.64 3.64
CA LYS A 811 41.84 -11.58 3.55
C LYS A 811 41.93 -12.16 2.14
N SER A 812 43.12 -12.66 1.77
CA SER A 812 43.29 -13.42 0.53
C SER A 812 42.51 -14.73 0.60
N ASP A 813 41.95 -15.17 -0.53
CA ASP A 813 41.15 -16.39 -0.65
C ASP A 813 39.97 -16.44 0.37
N PHE A 814 39.21 -15.35 0.45
CA PHE A 814 38.10 -15.14 1.39
C PHE A 814 36.71 -15.21 0.75
N ALA A 815 36.51 -14.68 -0.47
CA ALA A 815 35.19 -14.63 -1.12
C ALA A 815 34.97 -15.81 -2.09
N ASP A 816 33.74 -16.35 -2.14
CA ASP A 816 33.29 -17.30 -3.18
C ASP A 816 32.73 -16.57 -4.42
N TYR A 817 32.24 -15.34 -4.21
CA TYR A 817 31.74 -14.44 -5.25
C TYR A 817 32.02 -12.98 -4.89
N ILE A 818 32.36 -12.15 -5.88
CA ILE A 818 32.47 -10.69 -5.74
C ILE A 818 31.61 -10.06 -6.84
N HIS A 819 30.63 -9.24 -6.43
CA HIS A 819 29.85 -8.38 -7.31
C HIS A 819 30.39 -6.95 -7.25
N VAL A 820 30.32 -6.26 -8.39
CA VAL A 820 30.75 -4.87 -8.57
C VAL A 820 29.79 -4.21 -9.54
N ARG A 821 29.28 -3.01 -9.22
CA ARG A 821 28.38 -2.29 -10.12
C ARG A 821 28.61 -0.79 -10.11
N TRP A 822 28.65 -0.20 -11.30
CA TRP A 822 28.67 1.24 -11.53
C TRP A 822 29.81 2.00 -10.83
N LEU A 823 31.00 1.39 -10.75
CA LEU A 823 32.20 2.04 -10.21
C LEU A 823 32.93 2.94 -11.22
N MET A 824 32.39 3.11 -12.43
CA MET A 824 32.76 4.19 -13.34
C MET A 824 32.81 5.54 -12.61
N GLY A 825 33.82 6.36 -12.91
CA GLY A 825 34.02 7.65 -12.27
C GLY A 825 34.52 7.59 -10.82
N SER A 826 34.53 6.42 -10.18
CA SER A 826 34.97 6.22 -8.79
C SER A 826 36.32 5.50 -8.70
N VAL A 827 36.51 4.41 -9.45
CA VAL A 827 37.79 3.70 -9.51
C VAL A 827 38.80 4.45 -10.39
N ARG A 828 39.97 4.75 -9.82
CA ARG A 828 41.10 5.43 -10.49
C ARG A 828 42.02 4.48 -11.24
N ASP A 829 42.29 3.31 -10.67
CA ASP A 829 43.16 2.28 -11.24
C ASP A 829 42.42 0.94 -11.24
N TRP A 830 41.90 0.56 -12.41
CA TRP A 830 41.15 -0.67 -12.59
C TRP A 830 42.03 -1.92 -12.60
N ASP A 831 43.31 -1.80 -12.98
CA ASP A 831 44.25 -2.92 -12.96
C ASP A 831 44.61 -3.29 -11.52
N ALA A 832 44.79 -2.29 -10.66
CA ALA A 832 44.94 -2.48 -9.21
C ALA A 832 43.67 -3.06 -8.59
N PHE A 833 42.50 -2.51 -8.90
CA PHE A 833 41.20 -2.97 -8.39
C PHE A 833 40.95 -4.46 -8.71
N PHE A 834 41.11 -4.88 -9.98
CA PHE A 834 40.92 -6.29 -10.33
C PHE A 834 42.04 -7.21 -9.81
N SER A 835 43.26 -6.70 -9.60
CA SER A 835 44.32 -7.45 -8.90
C SER A 835 43.98 -7.73 -7.44
N GLU A 836 43.36 -6.76 -6.76
CA GLU A 836 42.93 -6.90 -5.37
C GLU A 836 41.71 -7.83 -5.24
N ALA A 837 40.74 -7.71 -6.15
CA ALA A 837 39.66 -8.69 -6.28
C ALA A 837 40.19 -10.11 -6.52
N TYR A 838 41.21 -10.28 -7.36
CA TYR A 838 41.86 -11.57 -7.60
C TYR A 838 42.57 -12.10 -6.35
N ARG A 839 43.12 -11.23 -5.49
CA ARG A 839 43.67 -11.62 -4.18
C ARG A 839 42.55 -12.18 -3.28
N VAL A 840 41.41 -11.50 -3.21
CA VAL A 840 40.30 -11.79 -2.26
C VAL A 840 39.42 -12.97 -2.69
N CYS A 841 39.20 -13.18 -3.99
CA CYS A 841 38.54 -14.39 -4.52
C CYS A 841 39.24 -15.69 -4.07
N LYS A 842 38.50 -16.74 -3.70
CA LYS A 842 39.02 -18.11 -3.52
C LYS A 842 39.40 -18.78 -4.85
N PRO A 843 40.25 -19.83 -4.86
CA PRO A 843 40.48 -20.62 -6.08
C PRO A 843 39.17 -21.25 -6.57
N GLY A 844 38.78 -20.96 -7.81
CA GLY A 844 37.50 -21.36 -8.39
C GLY A 844 36.32 -20.40 -8.16
N ALA A 845 36.50 -19.32 -7.38
CA ALA A 845 35.51 -18.26 -7.17
C ALA A 845 35.34 -17.37 -8.42
N TRP A 846 34.28 -16.56 -8.43
CA TRP A 846 33.97 -15.64 -9.53
C TRP A 846 33.98 -14.17 -9.09
N ILE A 847 34.36 -13.28 -10.00
CA ILE A 847 34.00 -11.87 -9.95
C ILE A 847 33.07 -11.53 -11.12
N GLU A 848 32.12 -10.63 -10.90
CA GLU A 848 31.28 -10.03 -11.92
C GLU A 848 31.23 -8.51 -11.76
N SER A 849 31.31 -7.78 -12.87
CA SER A 849 31.31 -6.32 -12.94
C SER A 849 30.25 -5.84 -13.92
N HIS A 850 29.36 -4.95 -13.46
CA HIS A 850 28.24 -4.36 -14.20
C HIS A 850 28.51 -2.87 -14.41
N GLU A 851 28.84 -2.45 -15.63
CA GLU A 851 29.17 -1.04 -15.93
C GLU A 851 28.34 -0.50 -17.10
N ALA A 852 28.09 0.80 -17.09
CA ALA A 852 27.36 1.51 -18.13
C ALA A 852 28.28 2.41 -18.97
N SER A 853 27.87 2.68 -20.20
CA SER A 853 28.33 3.85 -20.94
C SER A 853 27.74 5.11 -20.31
N CYS A 854 28.56 6.15 -20.12
CA CYS A 854 28.06 7.48 -19.74
C CYS A 854 27.39 8.24 -20.91
N ASN A 855 27.36 7.67 -22.12
CA ASN A 855 26.82 8.31 -23.33
C ASN A 855 25.40 7.81 -23.63
N VAL A 856 24.45 8.73 -23.85
CA VAL A 856 23.16 8.37 -24.46
C VAL A 856 23.37 8.20 -25.96
N SER A 857 23.07 7.00 -26.47
CA SER A 857 23.24 6.61 -27.86
C SER A 857 21.89 6.31 -28.52
N SER A 858 21.81 6.31 -29.85
CA SER A 858 20.63 5.91 -30.62
C SER A 858 21.03 5.17 -31.91
N ASP A 859 20.38 4.06 -32.23
CA ASP A 859 20.73 3.23 -33.40
C ASP A 859 20.34 3.88 -34.75
N ASP A 860 19.45 4.87 -34.72
CA ASP A 860 18.90 5.57 -35.89
C ASP A 860 19.40 7.01 -36.05
N GLY A 861 20.23 7.49 -35.13
CA GLY A 861 20.76 8.85 -35.12
C GLY A 861 19.78 9.93 -34.62
N THR A 862 18.67 9.56 -33.98
CA THR A 862 17.74 10.53 -33.36
C THR A 862 18.38 11.31 -32.21
N VAL A 863 19.31 10.73 -31.46
CA VAL A 863 20.13 11.43 -30.45
C VAL A 863 21.34 12.06 -31.15
N ALA A 864 21.20 13.32 -31.58
CA ALA A 864 22.26 14.08 -32.23
C ALA A 864 23.30 14.59 -31.20
N PRO A 865 24.59 14.76 -31.55
CA PRO A 865 25.63 15.24 -30.61
C PRO A 865 25.39 16.65 -30.02
N ASN A 866 24.48 17.43 -30.60
CA ASN A 866 24.06 18.75 -30.12
C ASN A 866 22.62 18.77 -29.53
N SER A 867 22.01 17.60 -29.32
CA SER A 867 20.84 17.45 -28.43
C SER A 867 21.31 17.41 -26.98
N ALA A 868 20.45 17.77 -26.02
CA ALA A 868 20.80 17.64 -24.60
C ALA A 868 21.11 16.18 -24.25
N MET A 869 20.34 15.22 -24.79
CA MET A 869 20.60 13.79 -24.63
C MET A 869 21.98 13.38 -25.17
N GLY A 870 22.37 13.81 -26.37
CA GLY A 870 23.68 13.50 -26.94
C GLY A 870 24.86 14.19 -26.22
N HIS A 871 24.61 15.34 -25.61
CA HIS A 871 25.60 16.11 -24.86
C HIS A 871 25.88 15.55 -23.44
N TRP A 872 24.93 14.80 -22.85
CA TRP A 872 24.98 14.24 -21.49
C TRP A 872 26.34 13.63 -21.12
N GLY A 873 26.91 12.80 -21.99
CA GLY A 873 28.17 12.12 -21.74
C GLY A 873 29.40 13.04 -21.61
N GLU A 874 29.38 14.24 -22.20
CA GLU A 874 30.53 15.14 -22.17
C GLU A 874 30.77 15.73 -20.76
N PHE A 875 29.73 15.91 -19.94
CA PHE A 875 29.88 16.29 -18.53
C PHE A 875 30.75 15.28 -17.76
N PHE A 876 30.48 14.00 -17.93
CA PHE A 876 31.22 12.91 -17.27
C PHE A 876 32.62 12.73 -17.85
N LYS A 877 32.78 12.84 -19.18
CA LYS A 877 34.08 12.70 -19.85
C LYS A 877 35.03 13.87 -19.54
N GLU A 878 34.56 15.12 -19.51
CA GLU A 878 35.42 16.26 -19.13
C GLU A 878 35.56 16.42 -17.61
N GLY A 879 34.50 16.14 -16.83
CA GLY A 879 34.54 16.19 -15.38
C GLY A 879 35.47 15.11 -14.79
N GLY A 880 35.40 13.87 -15.29
CA GLY A 880 36.29 12.76 -14.94
C GLY A 880 37.77 13.10 -15.16
N LYS A 881 38.12 13.70 -16.31
CA LYS A 881 39.48 14.20 -16.59
C LYS A 881 39.97 15.22 -15.55
N LYS A 882 39.07 16.03 -14.98
CA LYS A 882 39.40 17.07 -14.00
C LYS A 882 39.59 16.52 -12.57
N ILE A 883 38.92 15.41 -12.22
CA ILE A 883 39.07 14.73 -10.91
C ILE A 883 39.99 13.49 -10.93
N GLY A 884 40.45 13.10 -12.12
CA GLY A 884 41.38 11.99 -12.34
C GLY A 884 40.73 10.60 -12.31
N THR A 885 39.50 10.46 -12.82
CA THR A 885 38.78 9.18 -12.93
C THR A 885 38.22 8.98 -14.35
N SER A 886 37.86 7.74 -14.72
CA SER A 886 37.33 7.42 -16.06
C SER A 886 35.87 7.01 -16.03
N PHE A 887 35.10 7.53 -16.98
CA PHE A 887 33.71 7.18 -17.27
C PHE A 887 33.55 6.37 -18.58
N SER A 888 34.64 6.11 -19.31
CA SER A 888 34.65 5.36 -20.58
C SER A 888 34.91 3.85 -20.39
N VAL A 889 34.53 3.30 -19.23
CA VAL A 889 34.88 1.93 -18.80
C VAL A 889 34.39 0.86 -19.78
N VAL A 890 33.21 1.08 -20.38
CA VAL A 890 32.58 0.19 -21.37
C VAL A 890 33.20 0.38 -22.75
N GLU A 891 33.39 1.63 -23.20
CA GLU A 891 33.95 1.99 -24.50
C GLU A 891 35.42 1.57 -24.66
N ASP A 892 36.21 1.74 -23.60
CA ASP A 892 37.60 1.31 -23.55
C ASP A 892 37.72 -0.22 -23.36
N GLY A 893 36.64 -0.93 -23.02
CA GLY A 893 36.66 -2.37 -22.73
C GLY A 893 37.53 -2.72 -21.51
N THR A 894 37.57 -1.82 -20.52
CA THR A 894 38.51 -1.87 -19.39
C THR A 894 38.32 -3.11 -18.51
N GLN A 895 37.07 -3.48 -18.22
CA GLN A 895 36.72 -4.64 -17.38
C GLN A 895 37.41 -5.93 -17.83
N ARG A 896 37.27 -6.31 -19.12
CA ARG A 896 37.92 -7.50 -19.68
C ARG A 896 39.44 -7.43 -19.55
N LYS A 897 40.05 -6.30 -19.96
CA LYS A 897 41.51 -6.13 -20.00
C LYS A 897 42.13 -6.29 -18.61
N ALA A 898 41.55 -5.63 -17.62
CA ALA A 898 42.03 -5.67 -16.24
C ALA A 898 41.79 -7.05 -15.59
N MET A 899 40.67 -7.72 -15.88
CA MET A 899 40.45 -9.11 -15.45
C MET A 899 41.48 -10.09 -16.06
N GLU A 900 41.75 -9.96 -17.37
CA GLU A 900 42.77 -10.77 -18.06
C GLU A 900 44.18 -10.51 -17.51
N GLN A 901 44.50 -9.26 -17.16
CA GLN A 901 45.78 -8.87 -16.58
C GLN A 901 45.95 -9.34 -15.12
N ALA A 902 44.89 -9.32 -14.31
CA ALA A 902 44.87 -9.85 -12.95
C ALA A 902 44.98 -11.39 -12.89
N GLY A 903 44.70 -12.08 -14.00
CA GLY A 903 44.83 -13.55 -14.13
C GLY A 903 43.53 -14.33 -14.02
N PHE A 904 42.37 -13.68 -14.11
CA PHE A 904 41.09 -14.38 -14.21
C PHE A 904 40.99 -15.17 -15.53
N ILE A 905 40.29 -16.29 -15.50
CA ILE A 905 40.03 -17.17 -16.65
C ILE A 905 38.53 -17.30 -16.92
N ASN A 906 38.17 -18.00 -18.00
CA ASN A 906 36.79 -18.23 -18.42
C ASN A 906 35.97 -16.95 -18.70
N ILE A 907 36.62 -15.80 -18.90
CA ILE A 907 36.00 -14.47 -18.91
C ILE A 907 34.97 -14.30 -20.05
N GLN A 908 33.71 -14.11 -19.68
CA GLN A 908 32.59 -13.84 -20.58
C GLN A 908 32.16 -12.37 -20.51
N GLU A 909 31.39 -11.94 -21.51
CA GLU A 909 30.73 -10.63 -21.57
C GLU A 909 29.26 -10.82 -21.96
N PHE A 910 28.40 -9.95 -21.45
CA PHE A 910 27.02 -9.79 -21.87
C PHE A 910 26.71 -8.30 -22.04
N ASP A 911 26.36 -7.91 -23.26
CA ASP A 911 26.10 -6.52 -23.65
C ASP A 911 24.60 -6.36 -23.91
N PHE A 912 23.99 -5.37 -23.26
CA PHE A 912 22.58 -5.00 -23.45
C PHE A 912 22.41 -3.48 -23.45
N ARG A 913 21.20 -3.00 -23.67
CA ARG A 913 20.87 -1.57 -23.62
C ARG A 913 19.85 -1.29 -22.54
N ASN A 914 19.99 -0.15 -21.87
CA ASN A 914 18.96 0.44 -21.04
C ASN A 914 18.31 1.61 -21.82
N PRO A 915 17.12 1.43 -22.42
CA PRO A 915 16.44 2.48 -23.17
C PRO A 915 15.99 3.64 -22.28
N VAL A 916 15.74 4.80 -22.89
CA VAL A 916 15.07 5.94 -22.27
C VAL A 916 13.77 6.21 -23.03
N GLY A 917 12.64 5.96 -22.38
CA GLY A 917 11.30 6.09 -22.97
C GLY A 917 10.74 4.78 -23.54
N THR A 918 9.43 4.78 -23.80
CA THR A 918 8.65 3.58 -24.18
C THR A 918 8.65 3.30 -25.69
N TRP A 919 9.71 3.72 -26.40
CA TRP A 919 9.88 3.50 -27.84
C TRP A 919 10.26 2.06 -28.26
N PRO A 920 10.88 1.19 -27.42
CA PRO A 920 11.18 -0.17 -27.82
C PRO A 920 9.92 -0.99 -28.14
N THR A 921 10.06 -1.91 -29.10
CA THR A 921 9.00 -2.87 -29.46
C THR A 921 9.06 -4.17 -28.66
N ASP A 922 10.19 -4.47 -28.03
CA ASP A 922 10.33 -5.57 -27.07
C ASP A 922 9.68 -5.18 -25.72
N PRO A 923 8.86 -6.06 -25.10
CA PRO A 923 8.12 -5.73 -23.88
C PRO A 923 8.98 -5.64 -22.60
N VAL A 924 10.20 -6.20 -22.58
CA VAL A 924 11.13 -6.03 -21.46
C VAL A 924 11.86 -4.69 -21.61
N GLU A 925 12.45 -4.44 -22.78
CA GLU A 925 13.09 -3.15 -23.09
C GLU A 925 12.13 -1.98 -22.93
N LYS A 926 10.85 -2.15 -23.26
CA LYS A 926 9.82 -1.12 -23.09
C LYS A 926 9.45 -0.86 -21.63
N ARG A 927 9.50 -1.87 -20.74
CA ARG A 927 9.35 -1.68 -19.29
C ARG A 927 10.57 -0.97 -18.72
N MET A 928 11.78 -1.44 -19.04
CA MET A 928 13.04 -0.77 -18.68
C MET A 928 13.04 0.70 -19.10
N GLY A 929 12.65 0.98 -20.36
CA GLY A 929 12.55 2.34 -20.89
C GLY A 929 11.50 3.22 -20.22
N ALA A 930 10.40 2.65 -19.71
CA ALA A 930 9.42 3.37 -18.91
C ALA A 930 10.02 3.83 -17.57
N TYR A 931 10.66 2.91 -16.84
CA TYR A 931 11.29 3.21 -15.56
C TYR A 931 12.49 4.15 -15.71
N SER A 932 13.35 3.97 -16.73
CA SER A 932 14.45 4.89 -17.02
C SER A 932 13.98 6.29 -17.38
N LYS A 933 12.88 6.41 -18.15
CA LYS A 933 12.24 7.72 -18.39
C LYS A 933 11.75 8.34 -17.08
N TYR A 934 11.00 7.58 -16.28
CA TYR A 934 10.47 8.07 -15.01
C TYR A 934 11.59 8.54 -14.07
N GLY A 935 12.66 7.76 -13.96
CA GLY A 935 13.80 8.03 -13.10
C GLY A 935 14.55 9.30 -13.49
N LEU A 936 14.88 9.47 -14.77
CA LEU A 936 15.53 10.66 -15.28
C LEU A 936 14.62 11.90 -15.23
N GLU A 937 13.33 11.74 -15.46
CA GLU A 937 12.36 12.82 -15.24
C GLU A 937 12.30 13.23 -13.76
N THR A 938 12.37 12.27 -12.83
CA THR A 938 12.43 12.52 -11.38
C THR A 938 13.71 13.24 -10.98
N ASP A 939 14.89 12.74 -11.38
CA ASP A 939 16.17 13.32 -10.95
C ASP A 939 17.32 13.20 -11.96
N SER A 940 17.31 14.08 -12.96
CA SER A 940 18.49 14.32 -13.81
C SER A 940 19.52 15.26 -13.16
N GLU A 941 19.15 16.02 -12.12
CA GLU A 941 20.03 16.99 -11.46
C GLU A 941 21.08 16.27 -10.61
N GLY A 942 20.65 15.29 -9.79
CA GLY A 942 21.49 14.53 -8.86
C GLY A 942 22.68 13.81 -9.52
N PHE A 943 22.54 13.39 -10.78
CA PHE A 943 23.60 12.79 -11.60
C PHE A 943 24.61 13.81 -12.13
N ILE A 944 24.17 14.92 -12.75
CA ILE A 944 25.08 15.81 -13.50
C ILE A 944 25.64 16.96 -12.65
N LEU A 945 24.94 17.38 -11.59
CA LEU A 945 25.21 18.64 -10.89
C LEU A 945 26.65 18.73 -10.40
N PHE A 946 27.19 17.66 -9.81
CA PHE A 946 28.57 17.64 -9.34
C PHE A 946 29.58 17.78 -10.50
N MET A 947 29.34 17.12 -11.64
CA MET A 947 30.23 17.18 -12.80
C MET A 947 30.18 18.55 -13.49
N ALA A 948 28.99 19.11 -13.69
CA ALA A 948 28.81 20.43 -14.28
C ALA A 948 29.38 21.55 -13.37
N HIS A 949 29.10 21.51 -12.06
CA HIS A 949 29.72 22.41 -11.08
C HIS A 949 31.26 22.25 -11.07
N THR A 950 31.76 21.01 -11.14
CA THR A 950 33.20 20.74 -11.26
C THR A 950 33.79 21.34 -12.54
N LEU A 951 33.05 21.41 -13.64
CA LEU A 951 33.45 22.08 -14.87
C LEU A 951 33.30 23.61 -14.82
N GLY A 952 32.61 24.16 -13.81
CA GLY A 952 32.48 25.59 -13.55
C GLY A 952 31.11 26.19 -13.92
N TRP A 953 30.10 25.36 -14.16
CA TRP A 953 28.73 25.81 -14.44
C TRP A 953 28.03 26.25 -13.15
N THR A 954 27.16 27.24 -13.25
CA THR A 954 26.23 27.66 -12.19
C THR A 954 25.03 26.71 -12.08
N ARG A 955 24.29 26.76 -10.96
CA ARG A 955 23.10 25.90 -10.77
C ARG A 955 22.01 26.26 -11.78
N GLU A 956 21.87 27.54 -12.07
CA GLU A 956 20.89 28.09 -13.00
C GLU A 956 21.12 27.52 -14.42
N GLU A 957 22.37 27.48 -14.87
CA GLU A 957 22.76 26.86 -16.15
C GLU A 957 22.52 25.34 -16.18
N ILE A 958 22.78 24.66 -15.06
CA ILE A 958 22.50 23.22 -14.89
C ILE A 958 20.99 22.94 -14.99
N LEU A 959 20.16 23.73 -14.31
CA LEU A 959 18.70 23.60 -14.34
C LEU A 959 18.13 23.89 -15.75
N VAL A 960 18.69 24.87 -16.46
CA VAL A 960 18.35 25.18 -17.87
C VAL A 960 18.63 24.00 -18.80
N TYR A 961 19.75 23.30 -18.61
CA TYR A 961 20.08 22.06 -19.35
C TYR A 961 19.18 20.88 -18.93
N VAL A 962 18.95 20.67 -17.63
CA VAL A 962 18.07 19.61 -17.11
C VAL A 962 16.64 19.76 -17.66
N ALA A 963 16.13 20.99 -17.76
CA ALA A 963 14.83 21.25 -18.37
C ALA A 963 14.79 20.82 -19.86
N GLN A 964 15.87 21.05 -20.61
CA GLN A 964 15.95 20.63 -22.02
C GLN A 964 16.07 19.11 -22.16
N PHE A 965 16.92 18.46 -21.37
CA PHE A 965 17.04 17.00 -21.33
C PHE A 965 15.70 16.32 -20.98
N ARG A 966 14.98 16.84 -19.98
CA ARG A 966 13.61 16.41 -19.64
C ARG A 966 12.62 16.64 -20.80
N ARG A 967 12.67 17.76 -21.53
CA ARG A 967 11.84 17.98 -22.73
C ARG A 967 12.13 16.95 -23.84
N GLU A 968 13.40 16.66 -24.10
CA GLU A 968 13.80 15.69 -25.13
C GLU A 968 13.30 14.27 -24.82
N ILE A 969 13.38 13.84 -23.56
CA ILE A 969 12.78 12.59 -23.05
C ILE A 969 11.25 12.60 -23.15
N ARG A 970 10.60 13.71 -22.80
CA ARG A 970 9.13 13.86 -22.88
C ARG A 970 8.61 13.75 -24.30
N SER A 971 9.36 14.29 -25.27
CA SER A 971 8.96 14.37 -26.68
C SER A 971 8.69 13.02 -27.35
N GLY A 972 9.30 11.93 -26.87
CA GLY A 972 9.24 10.60 -27.50
C GLY A 972 9.91 10.50 -28.88
N LYS A 973 10.59 11.55 -29.35
CA LYS A 973 11.25 11.61 -30.68
C LYS A 973 12.70 11.10 -30.67
N HIS A 974 13.29 10.93 -29.49
CA HIS A 974 14.68 10.52 -29.29
C HIS A 974 14.71 9.06 -28.83
N HIS A 975 15.22 8.15 -29.66
CA HIS A 975 15.33 6.73 -29.36
C HIS A 975 16.63 6.42 -28.60
N GLY A 976 16.81 7.15 -27.48
CA GLY A 976 18.01 7.10 -26.65
C GLY A 976 18.10 5.85 -25.79
N TYR A 977 19.33 5.37 -25.57
CA TYR A 977 19.67 4.33 -24.60
C TYR A 977 21.08 4.53 -24.03
N PHE A 978 21.31 4.03 -22.82
CA PHE A 978 22.65 3.81 -22.27
C PHE A 978 23.08 2.37 -22.55
N ALA A 979 24.26 2.15 -23.13
CA ALA A 979 24.82 0.81 -23.26
C ALA A 979 25.21 0.25 -21.88
N GLN A 980 24.98 -1.04 -21.64
CA GLN A 980 25.33 -1.76 -20.42
C GLN A 980 26.22 -2.96 -20.76
N LYS A 981 27.26 -3.21 -19.97
CA LYS A 981 28.19 -4.33 -20.15
C LYS A 981 28.43 -5.03 -18.81
N VAL A 982 28.07 -6.32 -18.78
CA VAL A 982 28.42 -7.22 -17.68
C VAL A 982 29.60 -8.09 -18.10
N VAL A 983 30.64 -8.14 -17.28
CA VAL A 983 31.82 -8.97 -17.50
C VAL A 983 32.04 -9.82 -16.26
N TRP A 984 32.23 -11.13 -16.43
CA TRP A 984 32.52 -12.03 -15.31
C TRP A 984 33.66 -13.00 -15.62
N GLY A 985 34.48 -13.28 -14.60
CA GLY A 985 35.70 -14.07 -14.69
C GLY A 985 35.91 -14.95 -13.47
N GLN A 986 36.56 -16.10 -13.66
CA GLN A 986 36.81 -17.08 -12.61
C GLN A 986 38.27 -17.05 -12.18
N LYS A 987 38.56 -17.06 -10.87
CA LYS A 987 39.91 -17.33 -10.39
C LYS A 987 40.22 -18.82 -10.64
N PRO A 988 41.38 -19.19 -11.23
CA PRO A 988 41.72 -20.60 -11.45
C PRO A 988 41.57 -21.46 -10.18
N GLU A 989 41.05 -22.70 -10.32
CA GLU A 989 41.14 -23.67 -9.23
C GLU A 989 42.63 -23.99 -8.96
N SER A 990 42.97 -24.19 -7.69
CA SER A 990 44.36 -24.46 -7.30
C SER A 990 44.81 -25.82 -7.84
N THR A 991 45.80 -25.82 -8.74
CA THR A 991 46.43 -27.06 -9.21
C THR A 991 47.06 -27.79 -8.04
N VAL A 992 46.48 -28.92 -7.65
CA VAL A 992 47.05 -29.84 -6.65
C VAL A 992 48.40 -30.33 -7.20
N ALA A 993 49.48 -30.04 -6.45
CA ALA A 993 50.86 -30.39 -6.78
C ALA A 993 51.29 -31.74 -6.17
#